data_AF-A0A970NF27-F1
#
_entry.id   AF-A0A970NF27-F1
#
_cell.length_a   1.000
_cell.length_b   1.000
_cell.length_c   1.000
_cell.angle_alpha   90.00
_cell.angle_beta   90.00
_cell.angle_gamma   90.00
#
_symmetry.space_group_name_H-M   'P 1'
#
loop_
_entity.id
_entity.type
_entity.pdbx_description
1 polymer ?
#
loop_
_entity_poly.entity_id
_entity_poly.type
_entity_poly.pdbx_seq_one_letter_code
_entity_poly.pdbx_strand_id
1 'polypeptide(L)'
;MHASIDWLKDYIDFPWSAEELAHRLTMAGIAIEGVEQVGDDKVLGLDLTPNRGDCLGMINLAREVAALTGNELSRPPVELHENSETIDDYITVEIIAPDLCPRYTARLVKNVRLKPSPDWMQARLLSCGVRPINNVVDVTNYVMLECNQPLHAFDYDLLSPAKTILVRRAQEGEHITTLDGVDRELNDESLLITDNGRPVALAGIMGGANTEISDDTVTVLLESAYFENIGIRKTSRLVGLRSDSSIRFEKGTDVNGVVFAVNRAARLLQELADAEVVSGVADCYPQTIAEKTVLLRPARVNYLLGTELSSGQVSGYIASLRFSYVEQSGDLLVRVPSYRPDISQEVDLIEEVARLHGYENIPAQRPCGTVTQGGLTELQSFRDRLGRFMAAWFYEAVTYSFVPPRWFDLLRLEPDNPLREAVVVSNPLSEEQSTMRTLMLPGLLETVSRNLARKNNNLAFFEMGSVFYPRPPEQPEEALKVAVVVAGRTEPGWFKSAVEMDFYYLKGIAEALLESVGIEEVEWIECQDPSYHPGRSAWLRYRNTLIGVLGEIHPLVRQNFDIKPRACAMELDVGILFELSRLKVMTENISRYPAAERDIAIVVREGLPAREVEAVIRQRGGQLLRAVSVFDVYAGEQVAAGSKSLAFKMTFQSADRTLTEAEVNNLMEEIRSALAAELQATSR
;
A
#
# COMPACT_ATOMS: atom_id res chain seq x y z
N MET A 1 11.64 21.12 -2.23
CA MET A 1 12.09 22.44 -2.77
C MET A 1 13.01 23.05 -1.74
N HIS A 2 14.05 23.75 -2.17
CA HIS A 2 14.90 24.51 -1.27
C HIS A 2 14.52 25.99 -1.35
N ALA A 3 14.35 26.66 -0.20
CA ALA A 3 14.02 28.08 -0.14
C ALA A 3 15.08 28.83 0.68
N SER A 4 15.84 29.70 0.01
CA SER A 4 16.78 30.63 0.63
C SER A 4 16.06 31.61 1.55
N ILE A 5 16.50 31.72 2.80
CA ILE A 5 15.94 32.65 3.77
C ILE A 5 16.33 34.09 3.43
N ASP A 6 17.56 34.31 2.98
CA ASP A 6 17.98 35.65 2.56
C ASP A 6 17.22 36.15 1.33
N TRP A 7 16.90 35.26 0.38
CA TRP A 7 16.04 35.62 -0.73
C TRP A 7 14.58 35.86 -0.28
N LEU A 8 14.07 35.08 0.67
CA LEU A 8 12.71 35.27 1.20
C LEU A 8 12.53 36.67 1.83
N LYS A 9 13.57 37.20 2.48
CA LYS A 9 13.57 38.54 3.10
C LYS A 9 13.39 39.69 2.10
N ASP A 10 13.66 39.48 0.81
CA ASP A 10 13.39 40.50 -0.22
C ASP A 10 11.88 40.80 -0.36
N TYR A 11 11.03 39.83 -0.02
CA TYR A 11 9.58 39.93 -0.20
C TYR A 11 8.83 40.17 1.11
N ILE A 12 9.40 39.79 2.25
CA ILE A 12 8.72 39.88 3.54
C ILE A 12 9.72 40.01 4.69
N ASP A 13 9.50 41.00 5.55
CA ASP A 13 10.24 41.13 6.81
C ASP A 13 9.64 40.21 7.88
N PHE A 14 10.51 39.52 8.63
CA PHE A 14 10.12 38.74 9.80
C PHE A 14 11.23 38.72 10.85
N PRO A 15 10.89 38.74 12.16
CA PRO A 15 11.89 38.83 13.23
C PRO A 15 12.44 37.46 13.69
N TRP A 16 12.08 36.37 13.03
CA TRP A 16 12.32 35.00 13.49
C TRP A 16 13.70 34.46 13.10
N SER A 17 14.27 33.59 13.92
CA SER A 17 15.39 32.74 13.49
C SER A 17 14.91 31.75 12.43
N ALA A 18 15.86 31.15 11.70
CA ALA A 18 15.53 30.14 10.69
C ALA A 18 14.78 28.94 11.27
N GLU A 19 15.18 28.51 12.47
CA GLU A 19 14.56 27.40 13.20
C GLU A 19 13.13 27.75 13.64
N GLU A 20 12.91 28.98 14.09
CA GLU A 20 11.57 29.46 14.48
C GLU A 20 10.66 29.63 13.26
N LEU A 21 11.18 30.15 12.15
CA LEU A 21 10.46 30.23 10.87
C LEU A 21 10.06 28.83 10.40
N ALA A 22 10.99 27.87 10.42
CA ALA A 22 10.72 26.50 10.03
C ALA A 22 9.63 25.86 10.90
N HIS A 23 9.70 26.06 12.21
CA HIS A 23 8.68 25.57 13.14
C HIS A 23 7.31 26.19 12.85
N ARG A 24 7.22 27.50 12.70
CA ARG A 24 5.94 28.20 12.44
C ARG A 24 5.31 27.81 11.11
N LEU A 25 6.11 27.70 10.05
CA LEU A 25 5.63 27.23 8.74
C LEU A 25 5.11 25.79 8.84
N THR A 26 5.81 24.92 9.57
CA THR A 26 5.37 23.53 9.81
C THR A 26 4.03 23.49 10.56
N MET A 27 3.89 24.28 11.62
CA MET A 27 2.63 24.40 12.37
C MET A 27 1.50 25.02 11.53
N ALA A 28 1.83 25.84 10.55
CA ALA A 28 0.91 26.40 9.57
C ALA A 28 0.66 25.47 8.36
N GLY A 29 1.08 24.20 8.41
CA GLY A 29 0.78 23.22 7.37
C GLY A 29 1.75 23.22 6.17
N ILE A 30 2.89 23.93 6.27
CA ILE A 30 3.98 23.87 5.30
C ILE A 30 5.13 23.05 5.91
N ALA A 31 5.20 21.76 5.58
CA ALA A 31 6.19 20.87 6.17
C ALA A 31 7.62 21.24 5.75
N ILE A 32 8.44 21.55 6.76
CA ILE A 32 9.88 21.81 6.60
C ILE A 32 10.64 20.59 7.12
N GLU A 33 11.39 19.91 6.25
CA GLU A 33 12.21 18.74 6.60
C GLU A 33 13.46 19.12 7.40
N GLY A 34 14.02 20.30 7.11
CA GLY A 34 15.25 20.75 7.74
C GLY A 34 15.67 22.15 7.33
N VAL A 35 16.68 22.67 8.03
CA VAL A 35 17.36 23.92 7.72
C VAL A 35 18.83 23.60 7.49
N GLU A 36 19.33 23.91 6.30
CA GLU A 36 20.71 23.67 5.91
C GLU A 36 21.48 25.00 5.79
N GLN A 37 22.76 24.97 6.17
CA GLN A 37 23.66 26.11 5.98
C GLN A 37 24.32 25.99 4.61
N VAL A 38 24.12 26.98 3.73
CA VAL A 38 24.70 27.02 2.39
C VAL A 38 25.46 28.34 2.24
N GLY A 39 26.79 28.29 2.37
CA GLY A 39 27.60 29.50 2.48
C GLY A 39 27.21 30.29 3.73
N ASP A 40 26.91 31.58 3.57
CA ASP A 40 26.44 32.46 4.65
C ASP A 40 24.91 32.45 4.83
N ASP A 41 24.15 31.85 3.90
CA ASP A 41 22.69 31.77 3.92
C ASP A 41 22.21 30.48 4.60
N LYS A 42 20.95 30.52 5.06
CA LYS A 42 20.22 29.36 5.56
C LYS A 42 19.10 29.00 4.60
N VAL A 43 19.03 27.73 4.22
CA VAL A 43 18.08 27.22 3.23
C VAL A 43 17.09 26.27 3.92
N LEU A 44 15.80 26.52 3.70
CA LEU A 44 14.72 25.64 4.16
C LEU A 44 14.52 24.50 3.15
N GLY A 45 14.54 23.26 3.61
CA GLY A 45 14.11 22.09 2.82
C GLY A 45 12.62 21.86 3.00
N LEU A 46 11.82 22.09 1.97
CA LEU A 46 10.35 21.94 1.99
C LEU A 46 9.93 20.59 1.39
N ASP A 47 9.10 19.84 2.12
CA ASP A 47 8.36 18.67 1.63
C ASP A 47 6.87 18.99 1.49
N LEU A 48 6.54 19.58 0.35
CA LEU A 48 5.18 20.07 0.10
C LEU A 48 4.25 18.93 -0.34
N THR A 49 3.15 18.79 0.38
CA THR A 49 2.00 17.99 -0.03
C THR A 49 1.46 18.44 -1.39
N PRO A 50 0.75 17.57 -2.14
CA PRO A 50 0.26 17.92 -3.48
C PRO A 50 -0.69 19.12 -3.52
N ASN A 51 -1.46 19.39 -2.45
CA ASN A 51 -2.38 20.53 -2.37
C ASN A 51 -1.66 21.88 -2.21
N ARG A 52 -0.44 21.90 -1.66
CA ARG A 52 0.35 23.14 -1.47
C ARG A 52 1.36 23.37 -2.59
N GLY A 53 0.93 23.11 -3.82
CA GLY A 53 1.72 23.40 -5.02
C GLY A 53 2.08 24.88 -5.15
N ASP A 54 1.22 25.77 -4.62
CA ASP A 54 1.41 27.22 -4.58
C ASP A 54 2.74 27.63 -3.93
N CYS A 55 3.14 26.96 -2.86
CA CYS A 55 4.34 27.25 -2.08
C CYS A 55 5.66 26.78 -2.73
N LEU A 56 5.59 26.25 -3.96
CA LEU A 56 6.79 25.95 -4.76
C LEU A 56 7.46 27.21 -5.37
N GLY A 57 6.93 28.40 -5.05
CA GLY A 57 7.51 29.70 -5.40
C GLY A 57 7.69 30.62 -4.19
N MET A 58 8.77 31.41 -4.22
CA MET A 58 9.19 32.28 -3.12
C MET A 58 8.13 33.32 -2.75
N ILE A 59 7.42 33.90 -3.72
CA ILE A 59 6.38 34.90 -3.48
C ILE A 59 5.21 34.31 -2.68
N ASN A 60 4.82 33.06 -2.95
CA ASN A 60 3.71 32.42 -2.23
C ASN A 60 4.16 31.94 -0.85
N LEU A 61 5.39 31.46 -0.71
CA LEU A 61 5.96 31.20 0.61
C LEU A 61 6.00 32.48 1.47
N ALA A 62 6.37 33.62 0.87
CA ALA A 62 6.32 34.91 1.53
C ALA A 62 4.89 35.34 1.92
N ARG A 63 3.85 34.93 1.18
CA ARG A 63 2.46 35.15 1.58
C ARG A 63 2.08 34.37 2.83
N GLU A 64 2.54 33.13 2.97
CA GLU A 64 2.31 32.35 4.19
C GLU A 64 3.00 33.01 5.40
N VAL A 65 4.24 33.47 5.23
CA VAL A 65 4.95 34.22 6.28
C VAL A 65 4.24 35.54 6.60
N ALA A 66 3.73 36.26 5.59
CA ALA A 66 2.94 37.47 5.79
C ALA A 66 1.63 37.18 6.55
N ALA A 67 0.97 36.06 6.29
CA ALA A 67 -0.22 35.65 7.01
C ALA A 67 0.06 35.34 8.49
N LEU A 68 1.25 34.83 8.82
CA LEU A 68 1.66 34.52 10.18
C LEU A 68 2.21 35.74 10.95
N THR A 69 2.88 36.67 10.26
CA THR A 69 3.46 37.89 10.87
C THR A 69 2.49 39.06 10.92
N GLY A 70 1.55 39.13 9.97
CA GLY A 70 0.73 40.31 9.70
C GLY A 70 1.45 41.40 8.89
N ASN A 71 2.72 41.20 8.51
CA ASN A 71 3.52 42.19 7.80
C ASN A 71 3.08 42.36 6.32
N GLU A 72 3.53 43.45 5.71
CA GLU A 72 3.23 43.75 4.30
C GLU A 72 4.13 42.95 3.36
N LEU A 73 3.53 42.34 2.34
CA LEU A 73 4.25 41.61 1.31
C LEU A 73 4.73 42.59 0.24
N SER A 74 6.05 42.69 0.05
CA SER A 74 6.67 43.42 -1.05
C SER A 74 6.69 42.55 -2.31
N ARG A 75 5.90 42.89 -3.32
CA ARG A 75 6.00 42.24 -4.64
C ARG A 75 7.00 42.99 -5.53
N PRO A 76 7.82 42.29 -6.32
CA PRO A 76 8.78 42.94 -7.19
C PRO A 76 8.03 43.74 -8.28
N PRO A 77 8.38 45.02 -8.51
CA PRO A 77 7.78 45.79 -9.59
C PRO A 77 8.23 45.25 -10.95
N VAL A 78 7.32 45.30 -11.92
CA VAL A 78 7.56 44.86 -13.31
C VAL A 78 7.37 46.07 -14.23
N GLU A 79 8.31 47.01 -14.16
CA GLU A 79 8.36 48.17 -15.05
C GLU A 79 9.27 47.88 -16.24
N LEU A 80 8.67 47.69 -17.42
CA LEU A 80 9.34 47.38 -18.68
C LEU A 80 9.51 48.64 -19.54
N HIS A 81 10.63 48.75 -20.25
CA HIS A 81 10.73 49.73 -21.36
C HIS A 81 10.59 48.98 -22.68
N GLU A 82 9.40 49.10 -23.26
CA GLU A 82 9.04 48.51 -24.55
C GLU A 82 9.54 49.38 -25.70
N ASN A 83 9.92 48.75 -26.81
CA ASN A 83 10.23 49.45 -28.05
C ASN A 83 8.96 49.84 -28.82
N SER A 84 9.11 50.46 -30.00
CA SER A 84 7.98 50.91 -30.82
C SER A 84 7.36 49.83 -31.72
N GLU A 85 7.87 48.60 -31.67
CA GLU A 85 7.39 47.48 -32.49
C GLU A 85 6.27 46.72 -31.78
N THR A 86 5.41 46.00 -32.50
CA THR A 86 4.33 45.18 -31.91
C THR A 86 4.62 43.69 -32.04
N ILE A 87 4.32 42.92 -30.99
CA ILE A 87 4.48 41.47 -30.95
C ILE A 87 3.68 40.74 -32.04
N ASP A 88 2.54 41.31 -32.45
CA ASP A 88 1.63 40.72 -33.45
C ASP A 88 2.29 40.61 -34.84
N ASP A 89 3.31 41.42 -35.11
CA ASP A 89 4.08 41.36 -36.37
C ASP A 89 5.08 40.18 -36.38
N TYR A 90 5.34 39.56 -35.22
CA TYR A 90 6.42 38.59 -35.03
C TYR A 90 5.96 37.16 -34.76
N ILE A 91 4.85 36.98 -34.06
CA ILE A 91 4.42 35.65 -33.64
C ILE A 91 2.90 35.55 -33.60
N THR A 92 2.38 34.45 -34.14
CA THR A 92 0.97 34.06 -33.96
C THR A 92 0.91 32.88 -32.99
N VAL A 93 0.00 32.93 -32.02
CA VAL A 93 -0.23 31.84 -31.06
C VAL A 93 -1.67 31.34 -31.20
N GLU A 94 -1.83 30.05 -31.48
CA GLU A 94 -3.14 29.39 -31.52
C GLU A 94 -3.17 28.16 -30.60
N ILE A 95 -4.28 28.03 -29.87
CA ILE A 95 -4.52 26.90 -28.97
C ILE A 95 -5.60 26.03 -29.59
N ILE A 96 -5.22 24.82 -30.02
CA ILE A 96 -6.13 23.83 -30.62
C ILE A 96 -6.75 22.94 -29.53
N ALA A 97 -6.04 22.74 -28.40
CA ALA A 97 -6.50 21.95 -27.25
C ALA A 97 -6.72 22.82 -26.00
N PRO A 98 -7.76 23.69 -25.97
CA PRO A 98 -8.01 24.61 -24.85
C PRO A 98 -8.39 23.91 -23.55
N ASP A 99 -8.83 22.65 -23.62
CA ASP A 99 -9.09 21.78 -22.48
C ASP A 99 -7.82 21.40 -21.73
N LEU A 100 -6.69 21.23 -22.44
CA LEU A 100 -5.39 20.89 -21.86
C LEU A 100 -4.50 22.12 -21.64
N CYS A 101 -4.67 23.17 -22.44
CA CYS A 101 -3.95 24.43 -22.31
C CYS A 101 -4.93 25.60 -22.35
N PRO A 102 -5.56 25.97 -21.23
CA PRO A 102 -6.47 27.11 -21.18
C PRO A 102 -5.82 28.44 -21.60
N ARG A 103 -4.54 28.67 -21.28
CA ARG A 103 -3.87 29.95 -21.54
C ARG A 103 -2.42 29.75 -21.94
N TYR A 104 -1.99 30.43 -23.00
CA TYR A 104 -0.60 30.46 -23.46
C TYR A 104 -0.20 31.90 -23.78
N THR A 105 0.95 32.31 -23.27
CA THR A 105 1.51 33.65 -23.53
C THR A 105 2.90 33.55 -24.13
N ALA A 106 3.18 34.42 -25.09
CA ALA A 106 4.51 34.58 -25.65
C ALA A 106 4.95 36.05 -25.66
N ARG A 107 6.24 36.29 -25.42
CA ARG A 107 6.83 37.63 -25.48
C ARG A 107 8.19 37.58 -26.15
N LEU A 108 8.44 38.51 -27.07
CA LEU A 108 9.69 38.58 -27.84
C LEU A 108 10.68 39.56 -27.21
N VAL A 109 11.94 39.11 -27.10
CA VAL A 109 13.06 39.89 -26.60
C VAL A 109 14.19 39.83 -27.62
N LYS A 110 14.66 40.99 -28.07
CA LYS A 110 15.68 41.14 -29.12
C LYS A 110 17.01 41.60 -28.55
N ASN A 111 18.07 41.45 -29.35
CA ASN A 111 19.42 41.94 -29.05
C ASN A 111 19.97 41.37 -27.72
N VAL A 112 19.58 40.13 -27.40
CA VAL A 112 20.01 39.43 -26.19
C VAL A 112 21.49 39.11 -26.31
N ARG A 113 22.27 39.48 -25.28
CA ARG A 113 23.67 39.06 -25.16
C ARG A 113 23.80 37.94 -24.15
N LEU A 114 24.16 36.75 -24.61
CA LEU A 114 24.47 35.63 -23.72
C LEU A 114 25.76 35.90 -22.96
N LYS A 115 25.66 35.81 -21.63
CA LYS A 115 26.78 35.93 -20.70
C LYS A 115 26.44 35.17 -19.41
N PRO A 116 27.44 34.86 -18.56
CA PRO A 116 27.17 34.35 -17.22
C PRO A 116 26.26 35.29 -16.44
N SER A 117 25.32 34.71 -15.69
CA SER A 117 24.42 35.46 -14.79
C SER A 117 25.20 36.19 -13.71
N PRO A 118 24.66 37.28 -13.12
CA PRO A 118 25.33 37.95 -12.00
C PRO A 118 25.44 37.04 -10.76
N ASP A 119 26.46 37.27 -9.94
CA ASP A 119 26.79 36.42 -8.78
C ASP A 119 25.60 36.21 -7.83
N TRP A 120 24.78 37.25 -7.61
CA TRP A 120 23.61 37.17 -6.73
C TRP A 120 22.55 36.19 -7.25
N MET A 121 22.34 36.11 -8.56
CA MET A 121 21.36 35.20 -9.17
C MET A 121 21.90 33.77 -9.16
N GLN A 122 23.19 33.61 -9.48
CA GLN A 122 23.86 32.31 -9.41
C GLN A 122 23.80 31.73 -7.99
N ALA A 123 24.09 32.55 -6.97
CA ALA A 123 24.02 32.13 -5.57
C ALA A 123 22.61 31.66 -5.18
N ARG A 124 21.55 32.40 -5.56
CA ARG A 124 20.16 32.02 -5.27
C ARG A 124 19.76 30.70 -5.95
N LEU A 125 20.11 30.54 -7.23
CA LEU A 125 19.84 29.30 -7.95
C LEU A 125 20.54 28.10 -7.30
N LEU A 126 21.83 28.27 -6.96
CA LEU A 126 22.62 27.23 -6.30
C LEU A 126 22.04 26.85 -4.93
N SER A 127 21.66 27.83 -4.10
CA SER A 127 21.00 27.59 -2.81
C SER A 127 19.67 26.85 -2.97
N CYS A 128 18.99 27.02 -4.10
CA CYS A 128 17.74 26.31 -4.41
C CYS A 128 17.96 24.94 -5.10
N GLY A 129 19.21 24.54 -5.33
CA GLY A 129 19.58 23.27 -5.97
C GLY A 129 19.61 23.30 -7.51
N VAL A 130 19.53 24.48 -8.13
CA VAL A 130 19.58 24.66 -9.59
C VAL A 130 20.98 25.13 -10.01
N ARG A 131 21.58 24.44 -10.99
CA ARG A 131 22.88 24.86 -11.54
C ARG A 131 22.70 26.01 -12.54
N PRO A 132 23.42 27.14 -12.36
CA PRO A 132 23.45 28.21 -13.36
C PRO A 132 24.08 27.77 -14.68
N ILE A 133 23.58 28.30 -15.79
CA ILE A 133 24.03 27.99 -17.16
C ILE A 133 24.38 29.30 -17.88
N ASN A 134 23.39 30.12 -18.20
CA ASN A 134 23.56 31.43 -18.83
C ASN A 134 22.43 32.36 -18.39
N ASN A 135 22.60 33.66 -18.58
CA ASN A 135 21.64 34.68 -18.16
C ASN A 135 20.22 34.52 -18.73
N VAL A 136 20.01 33.79 -19.83
CA VAL A 136 18.67 33.55 -20.39
C VAL A 136 17.97 32.40 -19.65
N VAL A 137 18.63 31.24 -19.59
CA VAL A 137 18.11 30.04 -18.92
C VAL A 137 18.02 30.23 -17.41
N ASP A 138 18.96 30.96 -16.83
CA ASP A 138 18.96 31.26 -15.40
C ASP A 138 17.81 32.20 -15.03
N VAL A 139 17.43 33.13 -15.91
CA VAL A 139 16.26 34.00 -15.69
C VAL A 139 14.96 33.19 -15.70
N THR A 140 14.78 32.26 -16.63
CA THR A 140 13.56 31.42 -16.63
C THR A 140 13.48 30.53 -15.38
N ASN A 141 14.60 29.92 -14.97
CA ASN A 141 14.67 29.15 -13.72
C ASN A 141 14.44 30.02 -12.48
N TYR A 142 15.02 31.22 -12.46
CA TYR A 142 14.86 32.17 -11.36
C TYR A 142 13.40 32.59 -11.22
N VAL A 143 12.75 33.00 -12.30
CA VAL A 143 11.33 33.40 -12.28
C VAL A 143 10.42 32.21 -11.93
N MET A 144 10.76 31.00 -12.38
CA MET A 144 10.05 29.78 -11.95
C MET A 144 10.09 29.59 -10.44
N LEU A 145 11.25 29.76 -9.81
CA LEU A 145 11.42 29.66 -8.36
C LEU A 145 10.84 30.86 -7.61
N GLU A 146 10.82 32.06 -8.22
CA GLU A 146 10.25 33.28 -7.64
C GLU A 146 8.72 33.20 -7.61
N CYS A 147 8.11 32.86 -8.74
CA CYS A 147 6.68 33.01 -9.01
C CYS A 147 5.88 31.70 -8.97
N ASN A 148 6.55 30.54 -8.88
CA ASN A 148 5.94 29.23 -9.10
C ASN A 148 5.35 29.03 -10.52
N GLN A 149 5.94 29.66 -11.52
CA GLN A 149 5.47 29.59 -12.91
C GLN A 149 6.62 29.14 -13.80
N PRO A 150 6.63 27.89 -14.29
CA PRO A 150 7.62 27.46 -15.26
C PRO A 150 7.52 28.31 -16.53
N LEU A 151 8.69 28.69 -17.05
CA LEU A 151 8.84 29.38 -18.32
C LEU A 151 9.79 28.62 -19.21
N HIS A 152 9.67 28.83 -20.50
CA HIS A 152 10.63 28.37 -21.48
C HIS A 152 11.10 29.50 -22.38
N ALA A 153 12.28 29.33 -22.98
CA ALA A 153 12.86 30.30 -23.89
C ALA A 153 13.23 29.56 -25.17
N PHE A 154 12.62 29.95 -26.27
CA PHE A 154 12.95 29.43 -27.60
C PHE A 154 13.91 30.38 -28.31
N ASP A 155 14.87 29.84 -29.05
CA ASP A 155 15.58 30.62 -30.05
C ASP A 155 14.60 30.98 -31.17
N TYR A 156 14.26 32.27 -31.27
CA TYR A 156 13.28 32.75 -32.22
C TYR A 156 13.74 32.52 -33.66
N ASP A 157 15.05 32.58 -33.93
CA ASP A 157 15.59 32.47 -35.28
C ASP A 157 15.55 31.02 -35.80
N LEU A 158 15.51 30.03 -34.90
CA LEU A 158 15.34 28.60 -35.23
C LEU A 158 13.89 28.19 -35.51
N LEU A 159 12.92 29.05 -35.19
CA LEU A 159 11.51 28.83 -35.55
C LEU A 159 11.31 28.96 -37.07
N SER A 160 10.30 28.26 -37.59
CA SER A 160 9.94 28.25 -38.99
C SER A 160 9.60 29.66 -39.49
N PRO A 161 9.72 29.94 -40.81
CA PRO A 161 9.38 31.24 -41.36
C PRO A 161 7.93 31.67 -41.13
N ALA A 162 7.03 30.73 -40.83
CA ALA A 162 5.63 31.02 -40.52
C ALA A 162 5.46 31.68 -39.14
N LYS A 163 6.38 31.42 -38.20
CA LYS A 163 6.37 31.97 -36.82
C LYS A 163 4.99 31.82 -36.16
N THR A 164 4.44 30.61 -36.24
CA THR A 164 3.13 30.25 -35.66
C THR A 164 3.30 29.15 -34.63
N ILE A 165 3.05 29.47 -33.36
CA ILE A 165 2.99 28.48 -32.28
C ILE A 165 1.59 27.88 -32.22
N LEU A 166 1.51 26.56 -32.32
CA LEU A 166 0.30 25.77 -32.21
C LEU A 166 0.41 24.83 -31.00
N VAL A 167 -0.51 24.98 -30.05
CA VAL A 167 -0.62 24.09 -28.88
C VAL A 167 -1.69 23.04 -29.17
N ARG A 168 -1.27 21.78 -29.37
CA ARG A 168 -2.14 20.68 -29.80
C ARG A 168 -1.77 19.36 -29.14
N ARG A 169 -2.70 18.40 -29.18
CA ARG A 169 -2.43 17.01 -28.82
C ARG A 169 -1.44 16.39 -29.80
N ALA A 170 -0.61 15.48 -29.29
CA ALA A 170 0.24 14.63 -30.10
C ALA A 170 -0.62 13.63 -30.88
N GLN A 171 -0.09 13.14 -31.99
CA GLN A 171 -0.65 11.98 -32.70
C GLN A 171 -0.11 10.70 -32.06
N GLU A 172 -0.87 9.61 -32.20
CA GLU A 172 -0.43 8.30 -31.70
C GLU A 172 0.88 7.88 -32.40
N GLY A 173 1.91 7.59 -31.60
CA GLY A 173 3.25 7.26 -32.11
C GLY A 173 4.04 8.46 -32.64
N GLU A 174 3.63 9.70 -32.32
CA GLU A 174 4.42 10.90 -32.69
C GLU A 174 5.68 10.99 -31.81
N HIS A 175 6.81 11.39 -32.42
CA HIS A 175 8.11 11.45 -31.74
C HIS A 175 8.59 12.90 -31.54
N ILE A 176 9.30 13.14 -30.43
CA ILE A 176 10.04 14.37 -30.18
C ILE A 176 11.39 14.07 -29.54
N THR A 177 12.44 14.70 -30.06
CA THR A 177 13.76 14.73 -29.42
C THR A 177 13.85 15.94 -28.49
N THR A 178 14.02 15.68 -27.21
CA THR A 178 14.11 16.68 -26.14
C THR A 178 15.54 17.15 -25.88
N LEU A 179 15.69 18.20 -25.07
CA LEU A 179 16.99 18.83 -24.73
C LEU A 179 18.06 17.88 -24.16
N ASP A 180 17.65 16.74 -23.58
CA ASP A 180 18.57 15.69 -23.10
C ASP A 180 19.06 14.75 -24.22
N GLY A 181 18.66 14.98 -25.47
CA GLY A 181 19.03 14.18 -26.63
C GLY A 181 18.27 12.85 -26.73
N VAL A 182 17.28 12.62 -25.88
CA VAL A 182 16.46 11.40 -25.91
C VAL A 182 15.28 11.58 -26.86
N ASP A 183 15.07 10.61 -27.74
CA ASP A 183 13.88 10.54 -28.58
C ASP A 183 12.73 9.86 -27.84
N ARG A 184 11.57 10.52 -27.79
CA ARG A 184 10.42 10.11 -26.97
C ARG A 184 9.19 9.89 -27.85
N GLU A 185 8.62 8.70 -27.75
CA GLU A 185 7.33 8.35 -28.37
C GLU A 185 6.18 8.86 -27.50
N LEU A 186 5.16 9.44 -28.15
CA LEU A 186 4.01 10.07 -27.51
C LEU A 186 2.70 9.41 -27.99
N ASN A 187 1.65 9.63 -27.20
CA ASN A 187 0.28 9.19 -27.49
C ASN A 187 -0.69 10.37 -27.58
N ASP A 188 -1.94 10.09 -27.94
CA ASP A 188 -3.01 11.10 -28.12
C ASP A 188 -3.41 11.88 -26.84
N GLU A 189 -3.01 11.41 -25.66
CA GLU A 189 -3.16 12.11 -24.39
C GLU A 189 -2.07 13.17 -24.14
N SER A 190 -0.97 13.13 -24.89
CA SER A 190 0.17 14.03 -24.70
C SER A 190 -0.02 15.37 -25.38
N LEU A 191 0.42 16.45 -24.73
CA LEU A 191 0.32 17.81 -25.26
C LEU A 191 1.67 18.30 -25.81
N LEU A 192 1.65 18.83 -27.03
CA LEU A 192 2.82 19.36 -27.73
C LEU A 192 2.66 20.85 -28.01
N ILE A 193 3.79 21.54 -27.93
CA ILE A 193 3.96 22.88 -28.50
C ILE A 193 4.67 22.66 -29.84
N THR A 194 4.05 23.15 -30.91
CA THR A 194 4.55 22.98 -32.28
C THR A 194 4.70 24.33 -32.96
N ASP A 195 5.68 24.42 -33.84
CA ASP A 195 5.93 25.57 -34.71
C ASP A 195 5.53 25.17 -36.13
N ASN A 196 4.39 25.69 -36.58
CA ASN A 196 3.76 25.31 -37.86
C ASN A 196 3.66 23.78 -38.06
N GLY A 197 3.28 23.06 -37.00
CA GLY A 197 3.13 21.60 -36.97
C GLY A 197 4.39 20.82 -36.58
N ARG A 198 5.58 21.42 -36.64
CA ARG A 198 6.84 20.79 -36.18
C ARG A 198 6.91 20.82 -34.65
N PRO A 199 7.08 19.69 -33.93
CA PRO A 199 7.24 19.69 -32.48
C PRO A 199 8.47 20.49 -32.03
N VAL A 200 8.28 21.41 -31.08
CA VAL A 200 9.36 22.23 -30.51
C VAL A 200 9.48 22.09 -29.00
N ALA A 201 8.43 21.64 -28.30
CA ALA A 201 8.52 21.28 -26.89
C ALA A 201 7.43 20.28 -26.49
N LEU A 202 7.74 19.48 -25.46
CA LEU A 202 6.76 18.70 -24.72
C LEU A 202 6.15 19.60 -23.65
N ALA A 203 4.89 19.98 -23.84
CA ALA A 203 4.24 21.03 -23.08
C ALA A 203 4.35 20.79 -21.57
N GLY A 204 4.83 21.79 -20.83
CA GLY A 204 4.94 21.75 -19.37
C GLY A 204 5.98 20.76 -18.81
N ILE A 205 6.71 20.03 -19.65
CA ILE A 205 7.67 19.01 -19.19
C ILE A 205 9.10 19.37 -19.60
N MET A 206 9.36 19.54 -20.90
CA MET A 206 10.72 19.79 -21.41
C MET A 206 10.71 20.38 -22.82
N GLY A 207 11.65 21.29 -23.09
CA GLY A 207 11.89 21.83 -24.43
C GLY A 207 12.42 20.77 -25.41
N GLY A 208 12.23 21.03 -26.70
CA GLY A 208 12.83 20.26 -27.79
C GLY A 208 14.24 20.75 -28.12
N ALA A 209 15.10 19.84 -28.58
CA ALA A 209 16.49 20.19 -28.93
C ALA A 209 16.61 21.10 -30.18
N ASN A 210 15.56 21.18 -31.00
CA ASN A 210 15.56 21.91 -32.26
C ASN A 210 15.38 23.43 -32.13
N THR A 211 15.06 23.93 -30.94
CA THR A 211 14.81 25.35 -30.64
C THR A 211 15.54 25.81 -29.38
N GLU A 212 16.54 25.04 -28.97
CA GLU A 212 17.39 25.33 -27.82
C GLU A 212 18.15 26.65 -27.98
N ILE A 213 18.32 27.36 -26.87
CA ILE A 213 19.15 28.56 -26.79
C ILE A 213 20.63 28.18 -26.93
N SER A 214 21.31 28.77 -27.90
CA SER A 214 22.73 28.56 -28.18
C SER A 214 23.54 29.83 -27.93
N ASP A 215 24.88 29.72 -27.97
CA ASP A 215 25.78 30.88 -27.83
C ASP A 215 25.56 31.95 -28.93
N ASP A 216 24.98 31.56 -30.07
CA ASP A 216 24.69 32.42 -31.22
C ASP A 216 23.30 33.06 -31.17
N THR A 217 22.48 32.74 -30.17
CA THR A 217 21.09 33.25 -30.08
C THR A 217 21.07 34.75 -29.81
N VAL A 218 20.38 35.51 -30.67
CA VAL A 218 20.23 36.98 -30.54
C VAL A 218 18.80 37.39 -30.19
N THR A 219 17.83 36.58 -30.63
CA THR A 219 16.40 36.84 -30.44
C THR A 219 15.76 35.67 -29.69
N VAL A 220 15.09 35.98 -28.59
CA VAL A 220 14.50 34.99 -27.68
C VAL A 220 12.99 35.18 -27.62
N LEU A 221 12.24 34.09 -27.82
CA LEU A 221 10.82 34.03 -27.57
C LEU A 221 10.57 33.39 -26.20
N LEU A 222 10.09 34.17 -25.25
CA LEU A 222 9.70 33.69 -23.93
C LEU A 222 8.30 33.08 -23.98
N GLU A 223 8.16 31.88 -23.43
CA GLU A 223 6.91 31.19 -23.16
C GLU A 223 6.57 31.29 -21.68
N SER A 224 5.31 31.58 -21.39
CA SER A 224 4.67 31.19 -20.13
C SER A 224 3.26 30.69 -20.43
N ALA A 225 2.88 29.55 -19.87
CA ALA A 225 1.59 28.92 -20.14
C ALA A 225 0.98 28.27 -18.90
N TYR A 226 -0.31 27.96 -18.97
CA TYR A 226 -1.03 27.17 -17.98
C TYR A 226 -1.50 25.87 -18.64
N PHE A 227 -1.07 24.74 -18.08
CA PHE A 227 -1.42 23.39 -18.54
C PHE A 227 -2.28 22.66 -17.51
N GLU A 228 -3.16 21.79 -17.98
CA GLU A 228 -4.00 20.92 -17.14
C GLU A 228 -3.15 19.87 -16.41
N ASN A 229 -3.39 19.72 -15.12
CA ASN A 229 -2.48 19.03 -14.21
C ASN A 229 -2.46 17.49 -14.38
N ILE A 230 -3.60 16.87 -14.69
CA ILE A 230 -3.69 15.42 -14.88
C ILE A 230 -2.97 14.99 -16.15
N GLY A 231 -3.13 15.75 -17.24
CA GLY A 231 -2.47 15.54 -18.53
C GLY A 231 -0.96 15.56 -18.38
N ILE A 232 -0.40 16.61 -17.75
CA ILE A 232 1.04 16.69 -17.50
C ILE A 232 1.54 15.50 -16.68
N ARG A 233 0.81 15.09 -15.63
CA ARG A 233 1.18 13.94 -14.79
C ARG A 233 1.20 12.63 -15.58
N LYS A 234 0.20 12.41 -16.43
CA LYS A 234 0.13 11.21 -17.29
C LYS A 234 1.29 11.18 -18.28
N THR A 235 1.52 12.28 -18.99
CA THR A 235 2.61 12.38 -19.98
C THR A 235 3.97 12.25 -19.32
N SER A 236 4.22 12.91 -18.18
CA SER A 236 5.48 12.78 -17.42
C SER A 236 5.77 11.33 -17.01
N ARG A 237 4.75 10.57 -16.59
CA ARG A 237 4.89 9.14 -16.28
C ARG A 237 5.11 8.29 -17.52
N LEU A 238 4.41 8.58 -18.61
CA LEU A 238 4.56 7.89 -19.89
C LEU A 238 6.01 7.97 -20.40
N VAL A 239 6.58 9.18 -20.41
CA VAL A 239 7.95 9.41 -20.91
C VAL A 239 9.04 9.16 -19.87
N GLY A 240 8.68 8.79 -18.63
CA GLY A 240 9.60 8.52 -17.54
C GLY A 240 10.43 9.74 -17.09
N LEU A 241 9.94 10.96 -17.32
CA LEU A 241 10.66 12.20 -17.04
C LEU A 241 9.89 13.07 -16.05
N ARG A 242 10.52 13.40 -14.93
CA ARG A 242 9.96 14.30 -13.92
C ARG A 242 10.87 15.51 -13.73
N SER A 243 10.47 16.64 -14.31
CA SER A 243 11.24 17.90 -14.31
C SER A 243 10.71 18.88 -13.26
N ASP A 244 11.47 19.94 -12.95
CA ASP A 244 11.00 21.02 -12.07
C ASP A 244 9.74 21.72 -12.60
N SER A 245 9.59 21.75 -13.93
CA SER A 245 8.39 22.23 -14.61
C SER A 245 7.22 21.28 -14.42
N SER A 246 7.41 19.98 -14.67
CA SER A 246 6.33 18.99 -14.55
C SER A 246 5.78 18.98 -13.13
N ILE A 247 6.65 18.96 -12.10
CA ILE A 247 6.24 18.91 -10.69
C ILE A 247 5.31 20.08 -10.33
N ARG A 248 5.54 21.27 -10.89
CA ARG A 248 4.73 22.46 -10.65
C ARG A 248 3.39 22.39 -11.37
N PHE A 249 3.40 22.07 -12.66
CA PHE A 249 2.15 21.92 -13.41
C PHE A 249 1.27 20.76 -12.92
N GLU A 250 1.86 19.64 -12.54
CA GLU A 250 1.19 18.49 -11.91
C GLU A 250 0.44 18.86 -10.62
N LYS A 251 0.96 19.83 -9.86
CA LYS A 251 0.34 20.33 -8.60
C LYS A 251 -0.56 21.55 -8.82
N GLY A 252 -0.60 22.09 -10.03
CA GLY A 252 -1.35 23.30 -10.38
C GLY A 252 -0.55 24.59 -10.21
N THR A 253 -0.68 25.49 -11.18
CA THR A 253 -0.03 26.81 -11.22
C THR A 253 -1.07 27.93 -11.27
N ASP A 254 -0.64 29.19 -11.17
CA ASP A 254 -1.54 30.34 -11.22
C ASP A 254 -1.84 30.76 -12.67
N VAL A 255 -3.06 30.51 -13.16
CA VAL A 255 -3.48 30.91 -14.52
C VAL A 255 -3.42 32.43 -14.77
N ASN A 256 -3.56 33.25 -13.72
CA ASN A 256 -3.40 34.70 -13.82
C ASN A 256 -1.95 35.15 -13.60
N GLY A 257 -1.11 34.27 -13.03
CA GLY A 257 0.32 34.49 -12.84
C GLY A 257 1.12 34.39 -14.13
N VAL A 258 0.57 33.76 -15.17
CA VAL A 258 1.21 33.54 -16.48
C VAL A 258 1.77 34.85 -17.08
N VAL A 259 0.95 35.90 -17.16
CA VAL A 259 1.39 37.21 -17.72
C VAL A 259 2.40 37.92 -16.81
N PHE A 260 2.23 37.80 -15.49
CA PHE A 260 3.17 38.39 -14.55
C PHE A 260 4.57 37.76 -14.69
N ALA A 261 4.64 36.43 -14.81
CA ALA A 261 5.89 35.70 -14.94
C ALA A 261 6.64 36.04 -16.23
N VAL A 262 5.96 36.06 -17.38
CA VAL A 262 6.62 36.38 -18.67
C VAL A 262 7.15 37.82 -18.68
N ASN A 263 6.41 38.77 -18.08
CA ASN A 263 6.86 40.15 -17.97
C ASN A 263 8.03 40.31 -16.98
N ARG A 264 8.01 39.55 -15.88
CA ARG A 264 9.11 39.50 -14.91
C ARG A 264 10.39 38.96 -15.55
N ALA A 265 10.29 37.90 -16.34
CA ALA A 265 11.41 37.34 -17.09
C ALA A 265 11.94 38.34 -18.13
N ALA A 266 11.07 38.96 -18.92
CA ALA A 266 11.46 39.99 -19.89
C ALA A 266 12.18 41.17 -19.22
N ARG A 267 11.73 41.58 -18.02
CA ARG A 267 12.35 42.66 -17.26
C ARG A 267 13.76 42.31 -16.78
N LEU A 268 13.96 41.08 -16.34
CA LEU A 268 15.28 40.60 -15.94
C LEU A 268 16.21 40.46 -17.15
N LEU A 269 15.71 39.99 -18.30
CA LEU A 269 16.52 39.95 -19.53
C LEU A 269 16.93 41.34 -20.01
N GLN A 270 16.03 42.32 -19.91
CA GLN A 270 16.34 43.71 -20.25
C GLN A 270 17.51 44.25 -19.41
N GLU A 271 17.59 43.87 -18.14
CA GLU A 271 18.66 44.30 -17.22
C GLU A 271 19.96 43.50 -17.37
N LEU A 272 19.82 42.18 -17.50
CA LEU A 272 20.92 41.24 -17.38
C LEU A 272 21.50 40.81 -18.72
N ALA A 273 20.80 41.06 -19.83
CA ALA A 273 21.21 40.66 -21.17
C ALA A 273 21.27 41.82 -22.17
N ASP A 274 21.17 43.07 -21.69
CA ASP A 274 21.17 44.29 -22.52
C ASP A 274 20.10 44.26 -23.62
N ALA A 275 18.99 43.57 -23.35
CA ALA A 275 18.02 43.20 -24.35
C ALA A 275 16.94 44.27 -24.55
N GLU A 276 16.35 44.31 -25.74
CA GLU A 276 15.24 45.18 -26.09
C GLU A 276 13.93 44.38 -26.11
N VAL A 277 12.94 44.83 -25.35
CA VAL A 277 11.66 44.14 -25.22
C VAL A 277 10.68 44.70 -26.25
N VAL A 278 10.09 43.83 -27.07
CA VAL A 278 9.04 44.21 -28.03
C VAL A 278 7.75 44.58 -27.29
N SER A 279 6.99 45.55 -27.80
CA SER A 279 5.74 45.98 -27.17
C SER A 279 4.65 44.92 -27.32
N GLY A 280 3.90 44.73 -26.23
CA GLY A 280 2.82 43.76 -26.15
C GLY A 280 3.23 42.35 -25.71
N VAL A 281 2.21 41.52 -25.50
CA VAL A 281 2.30 40.09 -25.16
C VAL A 281 1.30 39.36 -26.05
N ALA A 282 1.73 38.32 -26.75
CA ALA A 282 0.81 37.44 -27.47
C ALA A 282 0.12 36.53 -26.45
N ASP A 283 -1.04 36.96 -25.92
CA ASP A 283 -1.82 36.26 -24.90
C ASP A 283 -3.05 35.58 -25.52
N CYS A 284 -2.96 34.25 -25.69
CA CYS A 284 -4.07 33.44 -26.17
C CYS A 284 -4.79 32.82 -24.97
N TYR A 285 -6.00 33.30 -24.67
CA TYR A 285 -6.85 32.81 -23.59
C TYR A 285 -8.29 32.53 -24.06
N PRO A 286 -8.50 31.50 -24.91
CA PRO A 286 -9.79 31.26 -25.55
C PRO A 286 -10.91 30.90 -24.57
N GLN A 287 -10.59 30.25 -23.44
CA GLN A 287 -11.56 29.86 -22.42
C GLN A 287 -11.14 30.39 -21.06
N THR A 288 -11.60 31.59 -20.72
CA THR A 288 -11.31 32.22 -19.43
C THR A 288 -11.89 31.40 -18.27
N ILE A 289 -11.04 31.08 -17.29
CA ILE A 289 -11.44 30.38 -16.08
C ILE A 289 -12.11 31.40 -15.15
N ALA A 290 -13.35 31.12 -14.76
CA ALA A 290 -14.11 32.01 -13.89
C ALA A 290 -13.51 32.07 -12.48
N GLU A 291 -13.61 33.26 -11.85
CA GLU A 291 -13.22 33.46 -10.45
C GLU A 291 -14.06 32.54 -9.54
N LYS A 292 -13.40 31.76 -8.69
CA LYS A 292 -14.07 30.86 -7.75
C LYS A 292 -14.49 31.63 -6.50
N THR A 293 -15.72 31.40 -6.06
CA THR A 293 -16.22 31.91 -4.78
C THR A 293 -16.71 30.77 -3.91
N VAL A 294 -16.34 30.79 -2.63
CA VAL A 294 -16.69 29.76 -1.67
C VAL A 294 -17.29 30.43 -0.44
N LEU A 295 -18.44 29.93 0.01
CA LEU A 295 -19.11 30.40 1.21
C LEU A 295 -18.44 29.77 2.44
N LEU A 296 -18.02 30.60 3.40
CA LEU A 296 -17.46 30.20 4.69
C LEU A 296 -18.38 30.67 5.82
N ARG A 297 -18.96 29.72 6.55
CA ARG A 297 -19.87 29.99 7.66
C ARG A 297 -19.14 29.84 8.99
N PRO A 298 -19.00 30.91 9.81
CA PRO A 298 -18.35 30.81 11.12
C PRO A 298 -18.96 29.74 12.04
N ALA A 299 -20.28 29.53 11.95
CA ALA A 299 -20.96 28.46 12.68
C ALA A 299 -20.48 27.05 12.26
N ARG A 300 -20.20 26.84 10.97
CA ARG A 300 -19.68 25.57 10.45
C ARG A 300 -18.22 25.35 10.83
N VAL A 301 -17.40 26.42 10.81
CA VAL A 301 -16.02 26.41 11.32
C VAL A 301 -15.99 25.86 12.74
N ASN A 302 -16.75 26.49 13.65
CA ASN A 302 -16.79 26.09 15.05
C ASN A 302 -17.36 24.69 15.27
N TYR A 303 -18.37 24.29 14.48
CA TYR A 303 -18.91 22.94 14.54
C TYR A 303 -17.89 21.87 14.16
N LEU A 304 -17.10 22.09 13.10
CA LEU A 304 -16.11 21.11 12.65
C LEU A 304 -14.84 21.10 13.49
N LEU A 305 -14.36 22.27 13.92
CA LEU A 305 -13.14 22.39 14.72
C LEU A 305 -13.38 22.17 16.22
N GLY A 306 -14.62 22.24 16.70
CA GLY A 306 -14.92 22.17 18.13
C GLY A 306 -14.44 23.41 18.89
N THR A 307 -14.39 24.56 18.21
CA THR A 307 -13.88 25.85 18.73
C THR A 307 -15.00 26.85 19.00
N GLU A 308 -14.67 27.98 19.61
CA GLU A 308 -15.57 29.12 19.84
C GLU A 308 -15.02 30.41 19.19
N LEU A 309 -14.51 30.30 17.96
CA LEU A 309 -13.98 31.43 17.22
C LEU A 309 -15.10 32.42 16.86
N SER A 310 -14.88 33.69 17.16
CA SER A 310 -15.77 34.77 16.73
C SER A 310 -15.69 34.99 15.21
N SER A 311 -16.77 35.50 14.60
CA SER A 311 -16.76 35.83 13.16
C SER A 311 -15.63 36.80 12.77
N GLY A 312 -15.25 37.71 13.68
CA GLY A 312 -14.13 38.63 13.46
C GLY A 312 -12.75 37.97 13.47
N GLN A 313 -12.56 36.90 14.27
CA GLN A 313 -11.33 36.10 14.21
C GLN A 313 -11.27 35.31 12.89
N VAL A 314 -12.38 34.68 12.51
CA VAL A 314 -12.48 33.93 11.25
C VAL A 314 -12.18 34.84 10.05
N SER A 315 -12.83 36.00 9.97
CA SER A 315 -12.57 36.96 8.88
C SER A 315 -11.15 37.53 8.94
N GLY A 316 -10.59 37.74 10.13
CA GLY A 316 -9.19 38.12 10.33
C GLY A 316 -8.19 37.13 9.75
N TYR A 317 -8.43 35.82 9.89
CA TYR A 317 -7.58 34.79 9.28
C TYR A 317 -7.66 34.81 7.74
N ILE A 318 -8.86 34.93 7.18
CA ILE A 318 -9.04 35.05 5.72
C ILE A 318 -8.38 36.33 5.18
N ALA A 319 -8.50 37.45 5.89
CA ALA A 319 -7.84 38.71 5.55
C ALA A 319 -6.31 38.62 5.63
N SER A 320 -5.77 37.85 6.59
CA SER A 320 -4.32 37.63 6.74
C SER A 320 -3.74 36.87 5.57
N LEU A 321 -4.50 35.93 4.98
CA LEU A 321 -4.17 35.25 3.72
C LEU A 321 -4.33 36.15 2.48
N ARG A 322 -4.80 37.39 2.67
CA ARG A 322 -5.09 38.35 1.59
C ARG A 322 -6.16 37.84 0.63
N PHE A 323 -7.10 37.04 1.11
CA PHE A 323 -8.27 36.64 0.32
C PHE A 323 -9.33 37.74 0.42
N SER A 324 -9.85 38.16 -0.73
CA SER A 324 -10.97 39.09 -0.78
C SER A 324 -12.26 38.39 -0.39
N TYR A 325 -13.12 39.01 0.42
CA TYR A 325 -14.41 38.45 0.78
C TYR A 325 -15.48 39.52 0.89
N VAL A 326 -16.75 39.09 0.79
CA VAL A 326 -17.93 39.92 1.04
C VAL A 326 -18.72 39.30 2.18
N GLU A 327 -19.03 40.10 3.20
CA GLU A 327 -19.90 39.64 4.29
C GLU A 327 -21.36 39.63 3.85
N GLN A 328 -22.04 38.50 4.06
CA GLN A 328 -23.46 38.33 3.75
C GLN A 328 -24.16 37.67 4.93
N SER A 329 -25.02 38.42 5.63
CA SER A 329 -25.84 37.91 6.75
C SER A 329 -25.05 37.18 7.86
N GLY A 330 -23.79 37.57 8.08
CA GLY A 330 -22.90 36.96 9.08
C GLY A 330 -21.97 35.86 8.56
N ASP A 331 -22.12 35.46 7.29
CA ASP A 331 -21.23 34.53 6.58
C ASP A 331 -20.27 35.27 5.66
N LEU A 332 -19.18 34.62 5.25
CA LEU A 332 -18.16 35.19 4.38
C LEU A 332 -18.23 34.53 2.99
N LEU A 333 -18.53 35.31 1.95
CA LEU A 333 -18.36 34.85 0.58
C LEU A 333 -16.93 35.19 0.13
N VAL A 334 -16.05 34.20 0.21
CA VAL A 334 -14.61 34.34 -0.05
C VAL A 334 -14.32 34.14 -1.54
N ARG A 335 -13.57 35.06 -2.12
CA ARG A 335 -13.04 34.97 -3.48
C ARG A 335 -11.70 34.27 -3.42
N VAL A 336 -11.63 33.08 -3.99
CA VAL A 336 -10.44 32.25 -3.98
C VAL A 336 -9.45 32.77 -5.02
N PRO A 337 -8.24 33.15 -4.62
CA PRO A 337 -7.24 33.58 -5.59
C PRO A 337 -6.84 32.46 -6.55
N SER A 338 -6.51 32.79 -7.80
CA SER A 338 -6.19 31.81 -8.83
C SER A 338 -4.93 30.97 -8.56
N TYR A 339 -4.02 31.45 -7.70
CA TYR A 339 -2.85 30.70 -7.23
C TYR A 339 -3.17 29.62 -6.19
N ARG A 340 -4.41 29.52 -5.70
CA ARG A 340 -4.89 28.48 -4.77
C ARG A 340 -5.92 27.57 -5.46
N PRO A 341 -5.50 26.74 -6.43
CA PRO A 341 -6.41 25.87 -7.16
C PRO A 341 -7.02 24.77 -6.28
N ASP A 342 -6.39 24.47 -5.13
CA ASP A 342 -6.80 23.49 -4.13
C ASP A 342 -8.11 23.87 -3.41
N ILE A 343 -8.41 25.16 -3.26
CA ILE A 343 -9.59 25.63 -2.56
C ILE A 343 -10.80 25.59 -3.51
N SER A 344 -11.74 24.70 -3.21
CA SER A 344 -12.94 24.44 -4.01
C SER A 344 -14.22 24.37 -3.18
N GLN A 345 -14.09 24.09 -1.88
CA GLN A 345 -15.19 23.83 -0.96
C GLN A 345 -14.98 24.56 0.36
N GLU A 346 -16.07 24.70 1.13
CA GLU A 346 -16.04 25.37 2.43
C GLU A 346 -15.03 24.73 3.40
N VAL A 347 -14.90 23.41 3.38
CA VAL A 347 -13.96 22.67 4.27
C VAL A 347 -12.51 23.04 4.01
N ASP A 348 -12.15 23.39 2.78
CA ASP A 348 -10.79 23.83 2.42
C ASP A 348 -10.50 25.16 3.13
N LEU A 349 -11.46 26.09 3.13
CA LEU A 349 -11.33 27.35 3.90
C LEU A 349 -11.35 27.13 5.42
N ILE A 350 -12.03 26.09 5.91
CA ILE A 350 -12.01 25.75 7.34
C ILE A 350 -10.63 25.22 7.75
N GLU A 351 -9.96 24.44 6.89
CA GLU A 351 -8.55 24.08 7.08
C GLU A 351 -7.67 25.33 7.15
N GLU A 352 -7.89 26.30 6.24
CA GLU A 352 -7.13 27.56 6.24
C GLU A 352 -7.26 28.33 7.56
N VAL A 353 -8.46 28.34 8.15
CA VAL A 353 -8.71 28.93 9.47
C VAL A 353 -8.04 28.12 10.58
N ALA A 354 -8.14 26.79 10.53
CA ALA A 354 -7.56 25.90 11.53
C ALA A 354 -6.03 26.04 11.62
N ARG A 355 -5.32 26.08 10.48
CA ARG A 355 -3.85 26.17 10.47
C ARG A 355 -3.35 27.53 11.00
N LEU A 356 -4.04 28.62 10.66
CA LEU A 356 -3.68 29.96 11.15
C LEU A 356 -4.09 30.18 12.60
N HIS A 357 -5.14 29.50 13.05
CA HIS A 357 -5.46 29.44 14.47
C HIS A 357 -4.39 28.64 15.25
N GLY A 358 -3.71 27.70 14.60
CA GLY A 358 -2.77 26.76 15.21
C GLY A 358 -3.51 25.53 15.72
N TYR A 359 -3.11 24.35 15.23
CA TYR A 359 -3.76 23.08 15.60
C TYR A 359 -3.62 22.79 17.10
N GLU A 360 -2.57 23.30 17.73
CA GLU A 360 -2.31 23.23 19.16
C GLU A 360 -3.32 24.00 20.01
N ASN A 361 -4.01 24.99 19.43
CA ASN A 361 -5.04 25.79 20.10
C ASN A 361 -6.43 25.15 20.00
N ILE A 362 -6.60 24.11 19.18
CA ILE A 362 -7.85 23.37 19.05
C ILE A 362 -7.99 22.40 20.24
N PRO A 363 -9.05 22.52 21.07
CA PRO A 363 -9.20 21.72 22.28
C PRO A 363 -9.44 20.25 21.96
N ALA A 364 -8.64 19.36 22.56
CA ALA A 364 -8.86 17.93 22.47
C ALA A 364 -10.15 17.53 23.23
N GLN A 365 -11.20 17.18 22.49
CA GLN A 365 -12.46 16.69 23.05
C GLN A 365 -12.64 15.21 22.75
N ARG A 366 -13.22 14.47 23.70
CA ARG A 366 -13.61 13.07 23.44
C ARG A 366 -14.82 13.07 22.50
N PRO A 367 -14.85 12.19 21.49
CA PRO A 367 -16.06 12.02 20.69
C PRO A 367 -17.25 11.71 21.59
N CYS A 368 -18.31 12.50 21.49
CA CYS A 368 -19.58 12.24 22.16
C CYS A 368 -20.55 11.60 21.18
N GLY A 369 -21.22 10.54 21.59
CA GLY A 369 -22.18 9.83 20.73
C GLY A 369 -22.90 8.73 21.50
N THR A 370 -23.84 8.09 20.83
CA THR A 370 -24.55 6.93 21.36
C THR A 370 -23.57 5.79 21.57
N VAL A 371 -23.39 5.35 22.82
CA VAL A 371 -22.55 4.18 23.12
C VAL A 371 -23.22 2.94 22.56
N THR A 372 -22.65 2.37 21.50
CA THR A 372 -23.01 1.02 21.05
C THR A 372 -22.17 0.01 21.82
N GLN A 373 -22.78 -1.10 22.21
CA GLN A 373 -22.02 -2.23 22.76
C GLN A 373 -21.28 -2.90 21.60
N GLY A 374 -20.05 -2.46 21.33
CA GLY A 374 -19.15 -3.15 20.43
C GLY A 374 -18.79 -4.54 20.97
N GLY A 375 -18.37 -5.42 20.07
CA GLY A 375 -17.92 -6.76 20.42
C GLY A 375 -17.24 -7.43 19.24
N LEU A 376 -16.53 -8.52 19.52
CA LEU A 376 -16.00 -9.39 18.48
C LEU A 376 -17.16 -10.11 17.78
N THR A 377 -17.09 -10.25 16.47
CA THR A 377 -17.99 -11.17 15.75
C THR A 377 -17.73 -12.61 16.21
N GLU A 378 -18.68 -13.50 15.97
CA GLU A 378 -18.52 -14.91 16.31
C GLU A 378 -17.29 -15.52 15.64
N LEU A 379 -17.02 -15.16 14.38
CA LEU A 379 -15.84 -15.58 13.63
C LEU A 379 -14.54 -15.01 14.22
N GLN A 380 -14.51 -13.73 14.61
CA GLN A 380 -13.34 -13.13 15.28
C GLN A 380 -13.06 -13.83 16.61
N SER A 381 -14.09 -14.05 17.43
CA SER A 381 -13.98 -14.78 18.70
C SER A 381 -13.53 -16.24 18.49
N PHE A 382 -13.92 -16.86 17.38
CA PHE A 382 -13.47 -18.19 17.00
C PHE A 382 -11.99 -18.21 16.59
N ARG A 383 -11.56 -17.26 15.75
CA ARG A 383 -10.15 -17.08 15.37
C ARG A 383 -9.25 -16.87 16.59
N ASP A 384 -9.66 -16.00 17.51
CA ASP A 384 -8.93 -15.75 18.76
C ASP A 384 -8.75 -17.02 19.60
N ARG A 385 -9.80 -17.86 19.69
CA ARG A 385 -9.73 -19.13 20.42
C ARG A 385 -8.81 -20.13 19.74
N LEU A 386 -8.92 -20.28 18.42
CA LEU A 386 -8.00 -21.11 17.64
C LEU A 386 -6.56 -20.62 17.83
N GLY A 387 -6.30 -19.32 17.65
CA GLY A 387 -4.96 -18.74 17.81
C GLY A 387 -4.37 -18.98 19.21
N ARG A 388 -5.16 -18.79 20.28
CA ARG A 388 -4.73 -19.10 21.66
C ARG A 388 -4.42 -20.58 21.87
N PHE A 389 -5.23 -21.48 21.29
CA PHE A 389 -4.95 -22.90 21.35
C PHE A 389 -3.63 -23.24 20.66
N MET A 390 -3.42 -22.73 19.43
CA MET A 390 -2.20 -23.00 18.66
C MET A 390 -0.95 -22.43 19.34
N ALA A 391 -1.05 -21.24 19.91
CA ALA A 391 0.04 -20.58 20.64
C ALA A 391 0.49 -21.33 21.91
N ALA A 392 -0.33 -22.26 22.43
CA ALA A 392 0.07 -23.13 23.53
C ALA A 392 1.08 -24.21 23.11
N TRP A 393 1.16 -24.53 21.81
CA TRP A 393 1.96 -25.62 21.27
C TRP A 393 3.01 -25.19 20.25
N PHE A 394 2.81 -24.04 19.60
CA PHE A 394 3.56 -23.58 18.44
C PHE A 394 3.89 -22.09 18.54
N TYR A 395 4.93 -21.66 17.82
CA TYR A 395 5.26 -20.25 17.63
C TYR A 395 4.56 -19.70 16.39
N GLU A 396 3.88 -18.57 16.52
CA GLU A 396 3.22 -17.93 15.37
C GLU A 396 4.27 -17.33 14.43
N ALA A 397 4.12 -17.62 13.13
CA ALA A 397 4.89 -17.01 12.05
C ALA A 397 3.94 -16.21 11.15
N VAL A 398 4.45 -15.13 10.56
CA VAL A 398 3.74 -14.34 9.54
C VAL A 398 4.59 -14.34 8.29
N THR A 399 4.10 -14.99 7.23
CA THR A 399 4.82 -15.09 5.95
C THR A 399 4.19 -14.16 4.90
N TYR A 400 4.93 -13.87 3.84
CA TYR A 400 4.41 -13.03 2.75
C TYR A 400 3.29 -13.74 2.00
N SER A 401 2.24 -12.99 1.64
CA SER A 401 1.17 -13.48 0.76
C SER A 401 1.60 -13.50 -0.72
N PHE A 402 2.60 -12.69 -1.08
CA PHE A 402 3.21 -12.67 -2.41
C PHE A 402 4.36 -13.67 -2.47
N VAL A 403 4.30 -14.56 -3.45
CA VAL A 403 5.13 -15.77 -3.51
C VAL A 403 5.64 -16.00 -4.92
N PRO A 404 6.72 -16.78 -5.08
CA PRO A 404 7.20 -17.19 -6.39
C PRO A 404 6.40 -18.39 -6.93
N PRO A 405 6.14 -18.45 -8.25
CA PRO A 405 5.54 -19.62 -8.90
C PRO A 405 6.30 -20.94 -8.66
N ARG A 406 7.62 -20.86 -8.45
CA ARG A 406 8.48 -22.04 -8.21
C ARG A 406 8.10 -22.83 -6.96
N TRP A 407 7.38 -22.24 -6.00
CA TRP A 407 6.91 -22.95 -4.81
C TRP A 407 6.07 -24.19 -5.16
N PHE A 408 5.30 -24.14 -6.24
CA PHE A 408 4.52 -25.28 -6.70
C PHE A 408 5.40 -26.44 -7.18
N ASP A 409 6.53 -26.12 -7.83
CA ASP A 409 7.51 -27.12 -8.26
C ASP A 409 8.27 -27.70 -7.07
N LEU A 410 8.63 -26.86 -6.07
CA LEU A 410 9.28 -27.32 -4.84
C LEU A 410 8.40 -28.29 -4.05
N LEU A 411 7.08 -28.07 -4.05
CA LEU A 411 6.07 -28.98 -3.49
C LEU A 411 5.78 -30.20 -4.37
N ARG A 412 6.29 -30.24 -5.61
CA ARG A 412 6.04 -31.31 -6.59
C ARG A 412 4.57 -31.44 -7.00
N LEU A 413 3.83 -30.34 -7.02
CA LEU A 413 2.47 -30.32 -7.55
C LEU A 413 2.53 -30.53 -9.07
N GLU A 414 1.61 -31.30 -9.64
CA GLU A 414 1.56 -31.49 -11.10
C GLU A 414 1.20 -30.18 -11.83
N PRO A 415 1.61 -29.99 -13.10
CA PRO A 415 1.35 -28.75 -13.85
C PRO A 415 -0.13 -28.39 -14.02
N ASP A 416 -1.02 -29.38 -14.02
CA ASP A 416 -2.47 -29.26 -14.13
C ASP A 416 -3.18 -29.14 -12.78
N ASN A 417 -2.44 -29.06 -11.67
CA ASN A 417 -3.02 -28.93 -10.35
C ASN A 417 -3.70 -27.56 -10.19
N PRO A 418 -5.00 -27.49 -9.78
CA PRO A 418 -5.73 -26.24 -9.63
C PRO A 418 -5.07 -25.24 -8.67
N LEU A 419 -4.28 -25.70 -7.70
CA LEU A 419 -3.56 -24.83 -6.77
C LEU A 419 -2.46 -24.00 -7.44
N ARG A 420 -2.04 -24.34 -8.67
CA ARG A 420 -1.11 -23.54 -9.48
C ARG A 420 -1.80 -22.35 -10.15
N GLU A 421 -3.12 -22.36 -10.25
CA GLU A 421 -3.89 -21.22 -10.74
C GLU A 421 -3.90 -20.13 -9.66
N ALA A 422 -2.91 -19.25 -9.69
CA ALA A 422 -2.73 -18.18 -8.72
C ALA A 422 -3.04 -16.81 -9.35
N VAL A 423 -3.43 -15.86 -8.50
CA VAL A 423 -3.61 -14.46 -8.92
C VAL A 423 -2.23 -13.84 -9.18
N VAL A 424 -2.00 -13.36 -10.41
CA VAL A 424 -0.74 -12.73 -10.83
C VAL A 424 -0.77 -11.24 -10.55
N VAL A 425 0.28 -10.73 -9.91
CA VAL A 425 0.46 -9.29 -9.66
C VAL A 425 1.01 -8.63 -10.93
N SER A 426 0.33 -7.59 -11.44
CA SER A 426 0.73 -6.94 -12.69
C SER A 426 2.06 -6.19 -12.60
N ASN A 427 2.35 -5.58 -11.45
CA ASN A 427 3.57 -4.80 -11.21
C ASN A 427 4.26 -5.27 -9.91
N PRO A 428 4.84 -6.48 -9.88
CA PRO A 428 5.43 -7.02 -8.67
C PRO A 428 6.75 -6.32 -8.33
N LEU A 429 7.10 -6.24 -7.04
CA LEU A 429 8.38 -5.68 -6.60
C LEU A 429 9.58 -6.53 -7.05
N SER A 430 9.37 -7.84 -7.21
CA SER A 430 10.35 -8.79 -7.71
C SER A 430 9.64 -10.02 -8.29
N GLU A 431 10.35 -10.82 -9.09
CA GLU A 431 9.82 -12.09 -9.61
C GLU A 431 9.45 -13.07 -8.48
N GLU A 432 10.15 -12.97 -7.33
CA GLU A 432 9.87 -13.74 -6.12
C GLU A 432 8.55 -13.36 -5.42
N GLN A 433 7.89 -12.30 -5.87
CA GLN A 433 6.64 -11.77 -5.33
C GLN A 433 5.60 -11.55 -6.45
N SER A 434 5.61 -12.42 -7.46
CA SER A 434 4.82 -12.27 -8.68
C SER A 434 3.40 -12.84 -8.59
N THR A 435 3.12 -13.75 -7.64
CA THR A 435 1.79 -14.35 -7.48
C THR A 435 1.30 -14.34 -6.04
N MET A 436 -0.02 -14.46 -5.85
CA MET A 436 -0.62 -14.64 -4.53
C MET A 436 -0.59 -16.12 -4.12
N ARG A 437 -0.36 -16.40 -2.84
CA ARG A 437 -0.33 -17.77 -2.31
C ARG A 437 -1.71 -18.45 -2.35
N THR A 438 -1.73 -19.71 -2.80
CA THR A 438 -2.89 -20.62 -2.74
C THR A 438 -2.77 -21.65 -1.60
N LEU A 439 -1.58 -21.74 -0.99
CA LEU A 439 -1.20 -22.67 0.08
C LEU A 439 -0.38 -21.93 1.14
N MET A 440 -0.53 -22.31 2.40
CA MET A 440 0.27 -21.76 3.51
C MET A 440 1.58 -22.54 3.70
N LEU A 441 1.56 -23.83 3.38
CA LEU A 441 2.64 -24.77 3.64
C LEU A 441 4.04 -24.30 3.18
N PRO A 442 4.27 -23.80 1.95
CA PRO A 442 5.62 -23.45 1.51
C PRO A 442 6.28 -22.35 2.35
N GLY A 443 5.52 -21.32 2.74
CA GLY A 443 6.06 -20.23 3.57
C GLY A 443 6.54 -20.71 4.94
N LEU A 444 5.81 -21.67 5.52
CA LEU A 444 6.21 -22.34 6.75
C LEU A 444 7.44 -23.25 6.55
N LEU A 445 7.54 -23.97 5.43
CA LEU A 445 8.72 -24.79 5.10
C LEU A 445 9.97 -23.94 4.90
N GLU A 446 9.89 -22.79 4.22
CA GLU A 446 11.00 -21.84 4.13
C GLU A 446 11.40 -21.30 5.51
N THR A 447 10.44 -21.06 6.39
CA THR A 447 10.69 -20.62 7.77
C THR A 447 11.45 -21.69 8.55
N VAL A 448 11.12 -22.97 8.37
CA VAL A 448 11.86 -24.10 8.94
C VAL A 448 13.28 -24.16 8.36
N SER A 449 13.41 -24.10 7.04
CA SER A 449 14.71 -24.12 6.35
C SER A 449 15.66 -23.01 6.85
N ARG A 450 15.15 -21.78 6.92
CA ARG A 450 15.89 -20.61 7.43
C ARG A 450 16.36 -20.78 8.87
N ASN A 451 15.55 -21.42 9.72
CA ASN A 451 15.90 -21.68 11.11
C ASN A 451 16.94 -22.81 11.24
N LEU A 452 16.81 -23.88 10.45
CA LEU A 452 17.81 -24.95 10.39
C LEU A 452 19.17 -24.43 9.92
N ALA A 453 19.21 -23.53 8.94
CA ALA A 453 20.43 -22.86 8.49
C ALA A 453 21.12 -22.07 9.62
N ARG A 454 20.35 -21.59 10.61
CA ARG A 454 20.83 -20.91 11.82
C ARG A 454 21.10 -21.86 12.99
N LYS A 455 21.08 -23.17 12.76
CA LYS A 455 21.32 -24.25 13.73
C LYS A 455 20.23 -24.42 14.81
N ASN A 456 19.02 -23.93 14.56
CA ASN A 456 17.86 -24.24 15.40
C ASN A 456 17.22 -25.55 14.93
N ASN A 457 17.21 -26.58 15.77
CA ASN A 457 16.84 -27.95 15.36
C ASN A 457 15.46 -28.43 15.83
N ASN A 458 14.87 -27.79 16.83
CA ASN A 458 13.56 -28.12 17.37
C ASN A 458 12.60 -26.99 17.03
N LEU A 459 11.77 -27.20 16.01
CA LEU A 459 11.00 -26.15 15.35
C LEU A 459 9.53 -26.55 15.36
N ALA A 460 8.68 -25.63 15.82
CA ALA A 460 7.24 -25.84 15.94
C ALA A 460 6.56 -24.51 15.64
N PHE A 461 6.10 -24.32 14.40
CA PHE A 461 5.53 -23.07 13.92
C PHE A 461 4.09 -23.26 13.47
N PHE A 462 3.27 -22.21 13.62
CA PHE A 462 1.97 -22.14 12.99
C PHE A 462 1.76 -20.76 12.35
N GLU A 463 0.86 -20.68 11.38
CA GLU A 463 0.41 -19.42 10.80
C GLU A 463 -1.10 -19.51 10.55
N MET A 464 -1.83 -18.44 10.89
CA MET A 464 -3.22 -18.26 10.49
C MET A 464 -3.29 -17.11 9.50
N GLY A 465 -3.65 -17.41 8.25
CA GLY A 465 -3.60 -16.44 7.18
C GLY A 465 -4.45 -16.83 5.98
N SER A 466 -4.70 -15.85 5.12
CA SER A 466 -5.52 -16.03 3.95
C SER A 466 -4.73 -16.62 2.78
N VAL A 467 -5.40 -17.47 2.02
CA VAL A 467 -5.00 -17.93 0.68
C VAL A 467 -6.03 -17.45 -0.34
N PHE A 468 -5.61 -17.31 -1.60
CA PHE A 468 -6.39 -16.61 -2.62
C PHE A 468 -6.61 -17.50 -3.85
N TYR A 469 -7.86 -17.85 -4.13
CA TYR A 469 -8.22 -18.67 -5.30
C TYR A 469 -8.86 -17.80 -6.39
N PRO A 470 -8.38 -17.83 -7.64
CA PRO A 470 -8.93 -17.01 -8.71
C PRO A 470 -10.36 -17.44 -9.06
N ARG A 471 -11.26 -16.47 -9.24
CA ARG A 471 -12.65 -16.69 -9.69
C ARG A 471 -13.08 -15.67 -10.77
N PRO A 472 -12.41 -15.60 -11.93
CA PRO A 472 -12.78 -14.63 -12.97
C PRO A 472 -14.23 -14.86 -13.47
N PRO A 473 -15.03 -13.81 -13.73
CA PRO A 473 -14.70 -12.38 -13.68
C PRO A 473 -14.84 -11.72 -12.30
N GLU A 474 -15.19 -12.49 -11.26
CA GLU A 474 -15.35 -12.01 -9.89
C GLU A 474 -13.99 -11.80 -9.21
N GLN A 475 -14.03 -11.19 -8.02
CA GLN A 475 -12.83 -11.07 -7.17
C GLN A 475 -12.37 -12.46 -6.71
N PRO A 476 -11.07 -12.66 -6.47
CA PRO A 476 -10.55 -13.90 -5.92
C PRO A 476 -11.26 -14.28 -4.62
N GLU A 477 -11.53 -15.57 -4.44
CA GLU A 477 -12.02 -16.10 -3.17
C GLU A 477 -10.88 -16.08 -2.15
N GLU A 478 -11.13 -15.45 -1.01
CA GLU A 478 -10.20 -15.41 0.11
C GLU A 478 -10.62 -16.44 1.16
N ALA A 479 -9.81 -17.48 1.34
CA ALA A 479 -10.04 -18.52 2.34
C ALA A 479 -9.04 -18.38 3.50
N LEU A 480 -9.56 -18.30 4.73
CA LEU A 480 -8.72 -18.25 5.92
C LEU A 480 -8.27 -19.67 6.30
N LYS A 481 -6.97 -19.91 6.34
CA LYS A 481 -6.37 -21.20 6.70
C LYS A 481 -5.59 -21.07 8.01
N VAL A 482 -5.44 -22.18 8.71
CA VAL A 482 -4.45 -22.34 9.78
C VAL A 482 -3.53 -23.49 9.42
N ALA A 483 -2.24 -23.21 9.35
CA ALA A 483 -1.22 -24.18 9.00
C ALA A 483 -0.18 -24.33 10.12
N VAL A 484 0.40 -25.51 10.22
CA VAL A 484 1.41 -25.87 11.23
C VAL A 484 2.53 -26.61 10.53
N VAL A 485 3.77 -26.38 10.97
CA VAL A 485 4.91 -27.24 10.65
C VAL A 485 5.72 -27.54 11.91
N VAL A 486 6.09 -28.79 12.09
CA VAL A 486 6.97 -29.25 13.17
C VAL A 486 8.15 -30.03 12.60
N ALA A 487 9.33 -29.85 13.19
CA ALA A 487 10.54 -30.60 12.85
C ALA A 487 11.45 -30.74 14.08
N GLY A 488 11.99 -31.94 14.30
CA GLY A 488 12.88 -32.22 15.44
C GLY A 488 12.17 -32.88 16.62
N ARG A 489 12.58 -32.51 17.85
CA ARG A 489 12.07 -33.13 19.09
C ARG A 489 11.59 -32.07 20.08
N THR A 490 10.69 -32.43 20.98
CA THR A 490 10.34 -31.58 22.11
C THR A 490 11.53 -31.41 23.05
N GLU A 491 11.58 -30.29 23.76
CA GLU A 491 12.63 -30.07 24.75
C GLU A 491 12.49 -31.07 25.91
N PRO A 492 13.58 -31.75 26.29
CA PRO A 492 13.56 -32.63 27.45
C PRO A 492 13.44 -31.81 28.73
N GLY A 493 12.59 -32.27 29.65
CA GLY A 493 12.46 -31.71 30.99
C GLY A 493 12.97 -32.67 32.05
N TRP A 494 13.12 -32.18 33.29
CA TRP A 494 13.49 -32.99 34.44
C TRP A 494 12.57 -34.21 34.70
N PHE A 495 11.34 -34.17 34.18
CA PHE A 495 10.33 -35.23 34.33
C PHE A 495 9.90 -35.89 33.00
N LYS A 496 10.27 -35.33 31.84
CA LYS A 496 9.79 -35.79 30.53
C LYS A 496 10.95 -35.96 29.55
N SER A 497 11.02 -37.12 28.91
CA SER A 497 11.94 -37.37 27.81
C SER A 497 11.54 -36.58 26.57
N ALA A 498 12.53 -36.28 25.72
CA ALA A 498 12.30 -35.64 24.43
C ALA A 498 11.51 -36.57 23.49
N VAL A 499 10.36 -36.10 23.03
CA VAL A 499 9.46 -36.80 22.09
C VAL A 499 9.76 -36.31 20.69
N GLU A 500 9.80 -37.21 19.71
CA GLU A 500 9.93 -36.83 18.30
C GLU A 500 8.62 -36.17 17.82
N MET A 501 8.72 -35.01 17.17
CA MET A 501 7.54 -34.31 16.65
C MET A 501 7.12 -34.92 15.30
N ASP A 502 6.57 -36.12 15.35
CA ASP A 502 6.16 -36.90 14.20
C ASP A 502 4.66 -36.75 13.85
N PHE A 503 4.16 -37.61 12.97
CA PHE A 503 2.75 -37.64 12.56
C PHE A 503 1.80 -37.78 13.75
N TYR A 504 2.12 -38.64 14.72
CA TYR A 504 1.24 -38.89 15.87
C TYR A 504 1.29 -37.75 16.89
N TYR A 505 2.44 -37.09 17.02
CA TYR A 505 2.55 -35.85 17.81
C TYR A 505 1.58 -34.79 17.29
N LEU A 506 1.63 -34.49 15.98
CA LEU A 506 0.77 -33.47 15.39
C LEU A 506 -0.70 -33.93 15.35
N LYS A 507 -0.96 -35.21 15.12
CA LYS A 507 -2.30 -35.81 15.17
C LYS A 507 -2.95 -35.59 16.54
N GLY A 508 -2.25 -35.83 17.63
CA GLY A 508 -2.79 -35.64 18.98
C GLY A 508 -3.18 -34.19 19.26
N ILE A 509 -2.37 -33.22 18.79
CA ILE A 509 -2.69 -31.80 18.90
C ILE A 509 -3.88 -31.42 18.00
N ALA A 510 -3.96 -31.98 16.79
CA ALA A 510 -5.07 -31.77 15.87
C ALA A 510 -6.41 -32.32 16.43
N GLU A 511 -6.40 -33.51 17.03
CA GLU A 511 -7.58 -34.10 17.68
C GLU A 511 -8.04 -33.23 18.86
N ALA A 512 -7.11 -32.78 19.72
CA ALA A 512 -7.43 -31.87 20.82
C ALA A 512 -7.96 -30.51 20.33
N LEU A 513 -7.44 -29.98 19.22
CA LEU A 513 -7.94 -28.76 18.59
C LEU A 513 -9.39 -28.94 18.13
N LEU A 514 -9.66 -30.01 17.38
CA LEU A 514 -10.99 -30.30 16.82
C LEU A 514 -12.03 -30.56 17.91
N GLU A 515 -11.65 -31.30 18.96
CA GLU A 515 -12.49 -31.51 20.14
C GLU A 515 -12.81 -30.17 20.84
N SER A 516 -11.82 -29.27 20.97
CA SER A 516 -12.02 -27.95 21.60
C SER A 516 -13.04 -27.05 20.88
N VAL A 517 -13.29 -27.31 19.59
CA VAL A 517 -14.29 -26.60 18.77
C VAL A 517 -15.58 -27.41 18.56
N GLY A 518 -15.71 -28.57 19.21
CA GLY A 518 -16.89 -29.43 19.14
C GLY A 518 -16.99 -30.26 17.86
N ILE A 519 -15.86 -30.53 17.21
CA ILE A 519 -15.75 -31.41 16.04
C ILE A 519 -15.15 -32.74 16.51
N GLU A 520 -16.03 -33.69 16.83
CA GLU A 520 -15.69 -35.04 17.27
C GLU A 520 -15.74 -36.03 16.10
N GLU A 521 -15.25 -37.26 16.26
CA GLU A 521 -15.39 -38.35 15.26
C GLU A 521 -14.86 -38.01 13.84
N VAL A 522 -13.70 -37.35 13.76
CA VAL A 522 -13.07 -37.02 12.47
C VAL A 522 -12.52 -38.26 11.79
N GLU A 523 -12.84 -38.41 10.50
CA GLU A 523 -12.33 -39.48 9.68
C GLU A 523 -10.99 -39.11 9.05
N TRP A 524 -10.00 -39.99 9.22
CA TRP A 524 -8.66 -39.87 8.65
C TRP A 524 -8.56 -40.72 7.39
N ILE A 525 -8.53 -40.11 6.21
CA ILE A 525 -8.54 -40.79 4.91
C ILE A 525 -7.13 -40.71 4.32
N GLU A 526 -6.63 -41.77 3.70
CA GLU A 526 -5.32 -41.77 3.05
C GLU A 526 -5.19 -40.59 2.07
N CYS A 527 -4.08 -39.87 2.16
CA CYS A 527 -3.81 -38.69 1.34
C CYS A 527 -2.85 -39.06 0.19
N GLN A 528 -3.18 -38.61 -1.02
CA GLN A 528 -2.36 -38.79 -2.23
C GLN A 528 -1.72 -37.47 -2.70
N ASP A 529 -1.63 -36.46 -1.84
CA ASP A 529 -1.00 -35.19 -2.18
C ASP A 529 0.54 -35.36 -2.32
N PRO A 530 1.15 -34.92 -3.43
CA PRO A 530 2.58 -35.13 -3.70
C PRO A 530 3.51 -34.35 -2.76
N SER A 531 2.98 -33.34 -2.06
CA SER A 531 3.69 -32.56 -1.04
C SER A 531 3.98 -33.38 0.21
N TYR A 532 3.14 -34.39 0.47
CA TYR A 532 3.18 -35.24 1.65
C TYR A 532 3.64 -36.67 1.35
N HIS A 533 4.04 -37.39 2.38
CA HIS A 533 4.46 -38.78 2.28
C HIS A 533 3.23 -39.69 2.08
N PRO A 534 3.19 -40.55 1.04
CA PRO A 534 1.97 -41.29 0.67
C PRO A 534 1.49 -42.26 1.76
N GLY A 535 2.41 -42.88 2.51
CA GLY A 535 2.06 -43.78 3.61
C GLY A 535 1.92 -43.12 5.00
N ARG A 536 2.14 -41.81 5.11
CA ARG A 536 2.20 -41.07 6.39
C ARG A 536 1.52 -39.71 6.30
N SER A 537 0.37 -39.69 5.65
CA SER A 537 -0.45 -38.50 5.48
C SER A 537 -1.92 -38.89 5.40
N ALA A 538 -2.77 -37.96 5.81
CA ALA A 538 -4.20 -38.17 5.84
C ALA A 538 -4.95 -36.86 5.58
N TRP A 539 -6.02 -36.97 4.80
CA TRP A 539 -7.09 -36.00 4.71
C TRP A 539 -7.98 -36.12 5.93
N LEU A 540 -8.36 -34.98 6.52
CA LEU A 540 -9.30 -34.92 7.63
C LEU A 540 -10.68 -34.62 7.06
N ARG A 541 -11.62 -35.53 7.29
CA ARG A 541 -13.02 -35.38 6.88
C ARG A 541 -13.92 -35.43 8.09
N TYR A 542 -14.77 -34.43 8.25
CA TYR A 542 -15.85 -34.47 9.22
C TYR A 542 -17.18 -34.60 8.47
N ARG A 543 -17.90 -35.71 8.71
CA ARG A 543 -19.09 -36.11 7.94
C ARG A 543 -18.76 -36.24 6.45
N ASN A 544 -19.22 -35.31 5.62
CA ASN A 544 -18.95 -35.28 4.18
C ASN A 544 -18.09 -34.08 3.75
N THR A 545 -17.55 -33.31 4.69
CA THR A 545 -16.75 -32.10 4.38
C THR A 545 -15.29 -32.33 4.70
N LEU A 546 -14.43 -32.06 3.73
CA LEU A 546 -12.97 -32.05 3.91
C LEU A 546 -12.58 -30.79 4.69
N ILE A 547 -11.93 -30.95 5.84
CA ILE A 547 -11.55 -29.82 6.71
C ILE A 547 -10.06 -29.47 6.61
N GLY A 548 -9.24 -30.37 6.06
CA GLY A 548 -7.81 -30.13 5.86
C GLY A 548 -6.98 -31.39 5.70
N VAL A 549 -5.66 -31.24 5.82
CA VAL A 549 -4.66 -32.29 5.65
C VAL A 549 -3.66 -32.29 6.79
N LEU A 550 -3.15 -33.47 7.14
CA LEU A 550 -2.03 -33.64 8.07
C LEU A 550 -1.11 -34.74 7.53
N GLY A 551 0.19 -34.51 7.53
CA GLY A 551 1.13 -35.53 7.09
C GLY A 551 2.60 -35.20 7.33
N GLU A 552 3.43 -36.22 7.21
CA GLU A 552 4.87 -36.03 7.05
C GLU A 552 5.16 -35.49 5.65
N ILE A 553 6.05 -34.50 5.54
CA ILE A 553 6.43 -33.91 4.27
C ILE A 553 7.22 -34.94 3.44
N HIS A 554 6.91 -35.00 2.14
CA HIS A 554 7.56 -35.93 1.23
C HIS A 554 9.10 -35.76 1.25
N PRO A 555 9.92 -36.83 1.29
CA PRO A 555 11.38 -36.72 1.37
C PRO A 555 12.01 -35.82 0.29
N LEU A 556 11.54 -35.93 -0.95
CA LEU A 556 11.97 -35.07 -2.05
C LEU A 556 11.58 -33.59 -1.86
N VAL A 557 10.40 -33.31 -1.29
CA VAL A 557 10.00 -31.93 -0.98
C VAL A 557 10.87 -31.37 0.13
N ARG A 558 11.12 -32.14 1.19
CA ARG A 558 12.08 -31.74 2.23
C ARG A 558 13.46 -31.44 1.65
N GLN A 559 13.93 -32.25 0.71
CA GLN A 559 15.19 -32.02 0.00
C GLN A 559 15.15 -30.72 -0.82
N ASN A 560 14.06 -30.43 -1.54
CA ASN A 560 13.88 -29.20 -2.30
C ASN A 560 13.95 -27.93 -1.43
N PHE A 561 13.51 -28.01 -0.17
CA PHE A 561 13.58 -26.93 0.82
C PHE A 561 14.82 -26.99 1.74
N ASP A 562 15.79 -27.87 1.47
CA ASP A 562 16.98 -28.10 2.31
C ASP A 562 16.70 -28.52 3.77
N ILE A 563 15.57 -29.18 4.01
CA ILE A 563 15.14 -29.66 5.33
C ILE A 563 15.66 -31.08 5.56
N LYS A 564 16.74 -31.20 6.34
CA LYS A 564 17.33 -32.49 6.73
C LYS A 564 16.47 -33.34 7.70
N PRO A 565 15.97 -32.80 8.82
CA PRO A 565 15.18 -33.59 9.76
C PRO A 565 13.82 -33.97 9.18
N ARG A 566 13.17 -35.00 9.75
CA ARG A 566 11.75 -35.27 9.46
C ARG A 566 10.93 -34.04 9.86
N ALA A 567 9.96 -33.70 9.01
CA ALA A 567 9.05 -32.59 9.22
C ALA A 567 7.62 -33.05 8.95
N CYS A 568 6.71 -32.65 9.82
CA CYS A 568 5.28 -32.90 9.67
C CYS A 568 4.54 -31.58 9.60
N ALA A 569 3.48 -31.52 8.81
CA ALA A 569 2.66 -30.34 8.67
C ALA A 569 1.17 -30.68 8.70
N MET A 570 0.38 -29.67 9.01
CA MET A 570 -1.07 -29.70 8.99
C MET A 570 -1.57 -28.39 8.40
N GLU A 571 -2.60 -28.43 7.58
CA GLU A 571 -3.31 -27.24 7.08
C GLU A 571 -4.81 -27.49 7.18
N LEU A 572 -5.53 -26.60 7.87
CA LEU A 572 -6.97 -26.67 8.08
C LEU A 572 -7.65 -25.38 7.60
N ASP A 573 -8.89 -25.51 7.12
CA ASP A 573 -9.70 -24.37 6.72
C ASP A 573 -10.49 -23.78 7.90
N VAL A 574 -10.15 -22.56 8.31
CA VAL A 574 -10.76 -21.91 9.47
C VAL A 574 -12.22 -21.54 9.22
N GLY A 575 -12.59 -21.18 7.99
CA GLY A 575 -13.96 -20.88 7.61
C GLY A 575 -14.85 -22.12 7.76
N ILE A 576 -14.41 -23.25 7.19
CA ILE A 576 -15.09 -24.53 7.32
C ILE A 576 -15.16 -24.98 8.79
N LEU A 577 -14.06 -24.86 9.54
CA LEU A 577 -14.05 -25.20 10.97
C LEU A 577 -15.06 -24.35 11.75
N PHE A 578 -15.19 -23.07 11.44
CA PHE A 578 -16.15 -22.18 12.09
C PHE A 578 -17.59 -22.63 11.84
N GLU A 579 -17.94 -22.91 10.57
CA GLU A 579 -19.29 -23.38 10.18
C GLU A 579 -19.67 -24.72 10.82
N LEU A 580 -18.69 -25.62 10.96
CA LEU A 580 -18.90 -26.95 11.56
C LEU A 580 -18.84 -26.94 13.09
N SER A 581 -18.29 -25.88 13.70
CA SER A 581 -18.07 -25.81 15.13
C SER A 581 -19.36 -25.88 15.93
N ARG A 582 -19.34 -26.62 17.04
CA ARG A 582 -20.48 -26.78 17.96
C ARG A 582 -20.05 -26.42 19.36
N LEU A 583 -20.08 -25.13 19.64
CA LEU A 583 -19.66 -24.58 20.94
C LEU A 583 -20.70 -24.72 22.05
N LYS A 584 -21.85 -25.33 21.77
CA LYS A 584 -22.89 -25.57 22.77
C LYS A 584 -22.47 -26.74 23.64
N VAL A 585 -21.95 -26.43 24.82
CA VAL A 585 -21.72 -27.39 25.90
C VAL A 585 -23.07 -28.02 26.29
N MET A 586 -23.30 -29.26 25.90
CA MET A 586 -24.39 -30.05 26.46
C MET A 586 -23.93 -30.63 27.80
N THR A 587 -24.75 -30.47 28.84
CA THR A 587 -24.43 -31.04 30.15
C THR A 587 -24.94 -32.47 30.19
N GLU A 588 -24.03 -33.43 30.41
CA GLU A 588 -24.40 -34.82 30.68
C GLU A 588 -24.41 -35.10 32.19
N ASN A 589 -25.29 -36.02 32.62
CA ASN A 589 -25.29 -36.49 34.00
C ASN A 589 -24.08 -37.40 34.26
N ILE A 590 -23.24 -37.04 35.24
CA ILE A 590 -22.16 -37.90 35.71
C ILE A 590 -22.77 -39.12 36.42
N SER A 591 -22.50 -40.33 35.93
CA SER A 591 -23.01 -41.56 36.56
C SER A 591 -22.41 -41.75 37.96
N ARG A 592 -23.25 -42.14 38.92
CA ARG A 592 -22.84 -42.46 40.30
C ARG A 592 -22.43 -43.93 40.46
N TYR A 593 -22.59 -44.74 39.43
CA TYR A 593 -22.32 -46.18 39.45
C TYR A 593 -20.89 -46.48 38.97
N PRO A 594 -20.22 -47.51 39.51
CA PRO A 594 -18.83 -47.81 39.15
C PRO A 594 -18.71 -48.27 37.69
N ALA A 595 -17.58 -47.95 37.06
CA ALA A 595 -17.24 -48.44 35.73
C ALA A 595 -16.54 -49.81 35.81
N ALA A 596 -16.78 -50.66 34.81
CA ALA A 596 -16.12 -51.94 34.63
C ALA A 596 -15.14 -51.86 33.46
N GLU A 597 -13.86 -52.16 33.70
CA GLU A 597 -12.83 -52.17 32.66
C GLU A 597 -12.61 -53.60 32.13
N ARG A 598 -12.49 -53.73 30.82
CA ARG A 598 -12.17 -55.00 30.14
C ARG A 598 -11.24 -54.77 28.98
N ASP A 599 -10.28 -55.66 28.84
CA ASP A 599 -9.31 -55.64 27.75
C ASP A 599 -9.62 -56.76 26.76
N ILE A 600 -9.35 -56.48 25.49
CA ILE A 600 -9.40 -57.47 24.42
C ILE A 600 -8.17 -57.33 23.52
N ALA A 601 -7.52 -58.45 23.25
CA ALA A 601 -6.45 -58.54 22.26
C ALA A 601 -6.94 -59.35 21.07
N ILE A 602 -6.92 -58.74 19.89
CA ILE A 602 -7.32 -59.39 18.64
C ILE A 602 -6.19 -59.36 17.63
N VAL A 603 -6.13 -60.38 16.79
CA VAL A 603 -5.22 -60.48 15.65
C VAL A 603 -6.02 -60.19 14.38
N VAL A 604 -5.56 -59.20 13.62
CA VAL A 604 -6.18 -58.72 12.37
C VAL A 604 -5.15 -58.63 11.26
N ARG A 605 -5.61 -58.52 10.00
CA ARG A 605 -4.73 -58.25 8.85
C ARG A 605 -3.96 -56.94 9.07
N GLU A 606 -2.68 -56.93 8.71
CA GLU A 606 -1.78 -55.78 8.93
C GLU A 606 -2.31 -54.47 8.31
N GLY A 607 -2.88 -54.54 7.10
CA GLY A 607 -3.46 -53.40 6.41
C GLY A 607 -4.84 -52.96 6.91
N LEU A 608 -5.42 -53.60 7.93
CA LEU A 608 -6.71 -53.19 8.50
C LEU A 608 -6.50 -51.99 9.46
N PRO A 609 -7.14 -50.84 9.24
CA PRO A 609 -7.04 -49.69 10.15
C PRO A 609 -7.60 -50.02 11.54
N ALA A 610 -6.90 -49.59 12.61
CA ALA A 610 -7.36 -49.81 13.99
C ALA A 610 -8.74 -49.17 14.28
N ARG A 611 -9.06 -48.07 13.59
CA ARG A 611 -10.37 -47.40 13.69
C ARG A 611 -11.54 -48.28 13.25
N GLU A 612 -11.34 -49.21 12.31
CA GLU A 612 -12.44 -50.07 11.82
C GLU A 612 -12.81 -51.09 12.89
N VAL A 613 -11.79 -51.60 13.59
CA VAL A 613 -11.98 -52.42 14.79
C VAL A 613 -12.68 -51.62 15.89
N GLU A 614 -12.21 -50.40 16.16
CA GLU A 614 -12.81 -49.52 17.17
C GLU A 614 -14.28 -49.21 16.85
N ALA A 615 -14.62 -48.97 15.58
CA ALA A 615 -15.98 -48.70 15.14
C ALA A 615 -16.92 -49.88 15.42
N VAL A 616 -16.48 -51.11 15.13
CA VAL A 616 -17.25 -52.32 15.46
C VAL A 616 -17.42 -52.48 16.97
N ILE A 617 -16.36 -52.24 17.76
CA ILE A 617 -16.42 -52.26 19.23
C ILE A 617 -17.43 -51.23 19.75
N ARG A 618 -17.40 -49.99 19.24
CA ARG A 618 -18.34 -48.93 19.65
C ARG A 618 -19.78 -49.26 19.27
N GLN A 619 -19.99 -49.74 18.06
CA GLN A 619 -21.32 -50.10 17.57
C GLN A 619 -21.97 -51.20 18.40
N ARG A 620 -21.20 -52.23 18.78
CA ARG A 620 -21.71 -53.37 19.58
C ARG A 620 -21.74 -53.07 21.08
N GLY A 621 -20.78 -52.30 21.58
CA GLY A 621 -20.74 -51.84 22.98
C GLY A 621 -21.89 -50.90 23.35
N GLY A 622 -22.47 -50.21 22.36
CA GLY A 622 -23.69 -49.43 22.51
C GLY A 622 -23.60 -48.35 23.59
N GLN A 623 -24.72 -48.09 24.27
CA GLN A 623 -24.81 -47.04 25.30
C GLN A 623 -24.02 -47.34 26.58
N LEU A 624 -23.60 -48.59 26.78
CA LEU A 624 -22.87 -49.01 27.96
C LEU A 624 -21.36 -48.81 27.82
N LEU A 625 -20.82 -48.79 26.61
CA LEU A 625 -19.41 -48.51 26.36
C LEU A 625 -19.17 -47.00 26.46
N ARG A 626 -18.44 -46.57 27.49
CA ARG A 626 -18.07 -45.16 27.72
C ARG A 626 -16.77 -44.75 27.06
N ALA A 627 -15.79 -45.63 27.06
CA ALA A 627 -14.50 -45.36 26.45
C ALA A 627 -13.94 -46.63 25.83
N VAL A 628 -13.25 -46.47 24.71
CA VAL A 628 -12.41 -47.49 24.10
C VAL A 628 -11.10 -46.81 23.70
N SER A 629 -9.98 -47.46 24.01
CA SER A 629 -8.65 -46.94 23.69
C SER A 629 -7.76 -48.08 23.24
N VAL A 630 -6.96 -47.85 22.20
CA VAL A 630 -5.87 -48.77 21.82
C VAL A 630 -4.72 -48.53 22.77
N PHE A 631 -4.27 -49.55 23.48
CA PHE A 631 -3.13 -49.43 24.40
C PHE A 631 -1.90 -50.21 23.95
N ASP A 632 -2.05 -51.18 23.03
CA ASP A 632 -0.92 -51.91 22.47
C ASP A 632 -1.14 -52.32 21.01
N VAL A 633 -0.07 -52.28 20.22
CA VAL A 633 -0.02 -52.71 18.83
C VAL A 633 1.25 -53.53 18.63
N TYR A 634 1.10 -54.83 18.45
CA TYR A 634 2.22 -55.77 18.34
C TYR A 634 2.26 -56.45 16.98
N ALA A 635 3.39 -56.29 16.27
CA ALA A 635 3.68 -56.92 14.99
C ALA A 635 5.08 -57.57 15.04
N GLY A 636 5.21 -58.63 15.85
CA GLY A 636 6.46 -59.39 16.02
C GLY A 636 6.31 -60.88 15.70
N GLU A 637 7.36 -61.67 15.92
CA GLU A 637 7.47 -63.08 15.50
C GLU A 637 6.36 -64.02 16.04
N GLN A 638 5.70 -63.63 17.13
CA GLN A 638 4.60 -64.39 17.73
C GLN A 638 3.25 -64.23 17.02
N VAL A 639 3.16 -63.38 15.99
CA VAL A 639 1.98 -63.16 15.17
C VAL A 639 2.30 -63.58 13.73
N ALA A 640 1.36 -64.23 13.04
CA ALA A 640 1.56 -64.69 11.67
C ALA A 640 1.94 -63.51 10.73
N ALA A 641 2.86 -63.76 9.79
CA ALA A 641 3.29 -62.75 8.83
C ALA A 641 2.09 -62.15 8.07
N GLY A 642 2.03 -60.82 7.97
CA GLY A 642 0.88 -60.10 7.38
C GLY A 642 -0.30 -59.87 8.33
N SER A 643 -0.14 -60.21 9.62
CA SER A 643 -1.10 -59.92 10.69
C SER A 643 -0.48 -59.08 11.80
N LYS A 644 -1.30 -58.33 12.53
CA LYS A 644 -0.91 -57.55 13.70
C LYS A 644 -1.88 -57.81 14.84
N SER A 645 -1.38 -57.77 16.07
CA SER A 645 -2.22 -57.84 17.27
C SER A 645 -2.53 -56.42 17.76
N LEU A 646 -3.80 -56.13 17.97
CA LEU A 646 -4.29 -54.87 18.54
C LEU A 646 -4.92 -55.16 19.90
N ALA A 647 -4.51 -54.43 20.93
CA ALA A 647 -5.10 -54.51 22.25
C ALA A 647 -5.90 -53.25 22.57
N PHE A 648 -7.16 -53.46 22.96
CA PHE A 648 -8.10 -52.40 23.31
C PHE A 648 -8.49 -52.51 24.77
N LYS A 649 -8.50 -51.37 25.45
CA LYS A 649 -9.07 -51.19 26.78
C LYS A 649 -10.44 -50.56 26.62
N MET A 650 -11.46 -51.22 27.16
CA MET A 650 -12.85 -50.80 27.12
C MET A 650 -13.35 -50.51 28.52
N THR A 651 -14.07 -49.40 28.68
CA THR A 651 -14.69 -48.98 29.93
C THR A 651 -16.20 -49.01 29.76
N PHE A 652 -16.87 -49.90 30.48
CA PHE A 652 -18.32 -50.03 30.48
C PHE A 652 -18.94 -49.38 31.71
N GLN A 653 -19.99 -48.58 31.55
CA GLN A 653 -20.68 -47.94 32.68
C GLN A 653 -22.12 -47.58 32.30
N SER A 654 -23.06 -48.00 33.15
CA SER A 654 -24.47 -47.60 33.06
C SER A 654 -24.71 -46.28 33.82
N ALA A 655 -25.70 -45.49 33.38
CA ALA A 655 -26.13 -44.27 34.06
C ALA A 655 -27.15 -44.52 35.18
N ASP A 656 -27.81 -45.68 35.16
CA ASP A 656 -28.98 -46.02 35.98
C ASP A 656 -28.71 -47.14 37.01
N ARG A 657 -27.68 -47.96 36.83
CA ARG A 657 -27.35 -49.09 37.72
C ARG A 657 -25.89 -49.52 37.67
N THR A 658 -25.49 -50.33 38.65
CA THR A 658 -24.22 -51.07 38.64
C THR A 658 -24.31 -52.24 37.66
N LEU A 659 -23.35 -52.35 36.74
CA LEU A 659 -23.28 -53.47 35.80
C LEU A 659 -22.83 -54.76 36.50
N THR A 660 -23.51 -55.86 36.20
CA THR A 660 -23.12 -57.19 36.67
C THR A 660 -22.03 -57.79 35.79
N GLU A 661 -21.21 -58.71 36.32
CA GLU A 661 -20.18 -59.38 35.52
C GLU A 661 -20.74 -60.16 34.33
N ALA A 662 -21.93 -60.76 34.49
CA ALA A 662 -22.60 -61.50 33.43
C ALA A 662 -23.02 -60.59 32.26
N GLU A 663 -23.54 -59.38 32.55
CA GLU A 663 -23.88 -58.39 31.52
C GLU A 663 -22.64 -57.98 30.73
N VAL A 664 -21.53 -57.66 31.41
CA VAL A 664 -20.28 -57.25 30.76
C VAL A 664 -19.69 -58.39 29.92
N ASN A 665 -19.69 -59.62 30.42
CA ASN A 665 -19.15 -60.77 29.68
C ASN A 665 -19.98 -61.10 28.43
N ASN A 666 -21.32 -60.97 28.50
CA ASN A 666 -22.18 -61.15 27.34
C ASN A 666 -21.88 -60.11 26.25
N LEU A 667 -21.74 -58.83 26.63
CA LEU A 667 -21.34 -57.75 25.70
C LEU A 667 -19.96 -58.02 25.08
N MET A 668 -19.01 -58.51 25.88
CA MET A 668 -17.68 -58.87 25.38
C MET A 668 -17.73 -60.01 24.35
N GLU A 669 -18.57 -61.03 24.55
CA GLU A 669 -18.76 -62.11 23.58
C GLU A 669 -19.49 -61.65 22.32
N GLU A 670 -20.44 -60.73 22.42
CA GLU A 670 -21.08 -60.09 21.25
C GLU A 670 -20.06 -59.28 20.43
N ILE A 671 -19.22 -58.49 21.10
CA ILE A 671 -18.14 -57.73 20.46
C ILE A 671 -17.15 -58.69 19.77
N ARG A 672 -16.72 -59.77 20.45
CA ARG A 672 -15.83 -60.79 19.89
C ARG A 672 -16.42 -61.45 18.65
N SER A 673 -17.69 -61.86 18.74
CA SER A 673 -18.39 -62.51 17.64
C SER A 673 -18.54 -61.58 16.44
N ALA A 674 -18.84 -60.29 16.66
CA ALA A 674 -18.92 -59.30 15.60
C ALA A 674 -17.55 -59.04 14.95
N LEU A 675 -16.49 -58.90 15.74
CA LEU A 675 -15.12 -58.73 15.23
C LEU A 675 -14.67 -59.93 14.39
N ALA A 676 -15.01 -61.15 14.82
CA ALA A 676 -14.71 -62.37 14.06
C ALA A 676 -15.54 -62.46 12.76
N ALA A 677 -16.82 -62.10 12.80
CA ALA A 677 -17.71 -62.18 11.64
C ALA A 677 -17.46 -61.08 10.59
N GLU A 678 -17.24 -59.84 11.03
CA GLU A 678 -17.14 -58.67 10.16
C GLU A 678 -15.71 -58.41 9.67
N LEU A 679 -14.71 -58.64 10.53
CA LEU A 679 -13.31 -58.30 10.26
C LEU A 679 -12.37 -59.51 10.20
N GLN A 680 -12.92 -60.74 10.28
CA GLN A 680 -12.15 -61.98 10.34
C GLN A 680 -11.08 -61.97 11.46
N ALA A 681 -11.34 -61.22 12.53
CA ALA A 681 -10.42 -61.10 13.65
C ALA A 681 -10.38 -62.40 14.46
N THR A 682 -9.19 -62.79 14.92
CA THR A 682 -9.03 -63.94 15.83
C THR A 682 -8.63 -63.44 17.22
N SER A 683 -9.26 -63.96 18.27
CA SER A 683 -8.82 -63.64 19.64
C SER A 683 -7.43 -64.22 19.87
N ARG A 684 -6.56 -63.43 20.51
CA ARG A 684 -5.29 -63.94 21.02
C ARG A 684 -5.49 -64.74 22.29
#